data_AF-A0A2W6Z430-F1
#
_entry.id   AF-A0A2W6Z430-F1
#
_cell.length_a   1.000
_cell.length_b   1.000
_cell.length_c   1.000
_cell.angle_alpha   90.00
_cell.angle_beta   90.00
_cell.angle_gamma   90.00
#
_symmetry.space_group_name_H-M   'P 1'
#
loop_
_entity.id
_entity.type
_entity.pdbx_description
1 polymer ?
#
loop_
_entity_poly.entity_id
_entity_poly.type
_entity_poly.pdbx_seq_one_letter_code
_entity_poly.pdbx_strand_id
1 'polypeptide(L)'
;MSLQATSQGTFTVGATGKLSFDFLFDGGQFQGELAIFSLKGMENLEVGSDAFNQEAARRALTNSTQGRILVADSSEGAKFSAELDWEANYNSGAYKGIRNFSMQAGDRVAFMLISNGTVSQTFNTLATGLDLGLKKPLFSISAANPDLSNQFSQVTDVAGKGNLFAMEDVRLKGGSDYDYNDVVFQLTGAEGNGIPALEDIGASTKDWVDTAIGKQIIDYASRSTFESGVFRVDASGQVGVDYLYDGGWYQGEMAIFSLKGMEGLKVDSNEFVQEATRRALSNSTQGHVVIKDRNEGAKYTAKFAWEDGFNGGAYQGVKTYAMNAGEDFAVMLIQNSTVQELANDVTKMWSGNRLPIFSIPQANIGAPSSVRQIVDVTGKGDTFGMEDVRTDWGTTSDRDYNDMVFRFTGATGTAPLMDSNVNRDRDWRDSSVGRELVQYATRPDYSGGIFDTGESGMVRVDFLYDGGWFQSELAIFSLDGMENFKAGSTEFIQEASRRALSDSNLGYVVTKDRTDAAKFSDKVAWEADFNAGAYKGAQTFNMAPRGHFAFMLVQNNTVAAIANDISLINQTGNLPIFSIPEANPFGTAFGQMVNVDGKNTYAFEDNRLDLPNISDRDYNDIVIQVKGATSDVPLMNSLVNPDRDWRGSTAGQQLLNYANRSEYDKGVIASGKSGSLEVEFLYDGGAYRGDVGIFNLDGMEIYAAGSAAFIAEAARRAASNSTQGYVLLSDTTDAAKFTSGLDWESNFNSGTYKGTKALNLAPNTSYGVIQVPNGTINEVIANPAIDGTKRPLFSMLDNNPSRSFQMGKTNVGNGSFVVSLEDQRLDGASDRDYNDIIFRVKGDASIAADTLDRVMAANKDWRSTDMGKALIDYASNPTAATTTQSIFGFSWSDTLQGTNASEFISGGAGNDILIGGRGNDILVGGSGNDTFQFNNVNEAGDTILDFATGDTINLRGVFSSINYRGTNAIADGILQFQQLGTNTVVQVSTNALGNNLVNLVTVNNTGIAGVSNSLVF
;
A
#
# COMPACT_ATOMS: atom_id res chain seq x y z
N MET A 1 -29.02 63.46 7.47
CA MET A 1 -28.04 63.33 6.35
C MET A 1 -28.76 62.82 5.10
N SER A 2 -28.39 63.25 3.88
CA SER A 2 -28.98 62.70 2.65
C SER A 2 -28.40 61.32 2.32
N LEU A 3 -29.20 60.45 1.67
CA LEU A 3 -28.79 59.08 1.30
C LEU A 3 -27.55 59.03 0.39
N GLN A 4 -27.26 60.13 -0.33
CA GLN A 4 -26.06 60.27 -1.17
C GLN A 4 -24.75 60.38 -0.36
N ALA A 5 -24.81 60.64 0.96
CA ALA A 5 -23.64 60.86 1.80
C ALA A 5 -23.19 59.63 2.63
N THR A 6 -23.93 58.50 2.59
CA THR A 6 -23.68 57.35 3.49
C THR A 6 -23.62 56.03 2.71
N SER A 7 -22.41 55.52 2.47
CA SER A 7 -22.19 54.20 1.84
C SER A 7 -21.93 53.06 2.84
N GLN A 8 -21.57 53.37 4.08
CA GLN A 8 -21.21 52.38 5.11
C GLN A 8 -22.44 51.61 5.61
N GLY A 9 -22.33 50.28 5.64
CA GLY A 9 -23.39 49.40 6.13
C GLY A 9 -24.47 49.03 5.11
N THR A 10 -24.19 49.19 3.81
CA THR A 10 -25.09 48.82 2.69
C THR A 10 -24.51 47.69 1.85
N PHE A 11 -25.33 46.99 1.07
CA PHE A 11 -24.90 45.87 0.22
C PHE A 11 -25.27 46.16 -1.25
N THR A 12 -24.37 45.85 -2.18
CA THR A 12 -24.61 45.99 -3.63
C THR A 12 -25.00 44.64 -4.21
N VAL A 13 -26.18 44.55 -4.83
CA VAL A 13 -26.66 43.30 -5.44
C VAL A 13 -25.85 42.99 -6.70
N GLY A 14 -25.35 41.76 -6.81
CA GLY A 14 -24.57 41.30 -7.96
C GLY A 14 -25.34 41.30 -9.28
N ALA A 15 -24.61 41.15 -10.39
CA ALA A 15 -25.16 41.26 -11.75
C ALA A 15 -26.29 40.27 -12.09
N THR A 16 -26.36 39.14 -11.37
CA THR A 16 -27.41 38.13 -11.57
C THR A 16 -28.73 38.48 -10.88
N GLY A 17 -28.71 39.39 -9.91
CA GLY A 17 -29.87 39.71 -9.07
C GLY A 17 -30.32 38.59 -8.12
N LYS A 18 -29.61 37.46 -8.06
CA LYS A 18 -29.93 36.33 -7.18
C LYS A 18 -29.12 36.39 -5.89
N LEU A 19 -29.79 36.24 -4.76
CA LEU A 19 -29.17 36.22 -3.43
C LEU A 19 -29.56 34.94 -2.70
N SER A 20 -28.66 34.46 -1.85
CA SER A 20 -28.95 33.44 -0.83
C SER A 20 -28.67 33.99 0.56
N PHE A 21 -29.54 33.66 1.51
CA PHE A 21 -29.42 34.05 2.91
C PHE A 21 -29.54 32.81 3.80
N ASP A 22 -28.62 32.66 4.75
CA ASP A 22 -28.59 31.53 5.68
C ASP A 22 -28.43 32.03 7.11
N PHE A 23 -29.36 31.69 8.00
CA PHE A 23 -29.33 32.10 9.42
C PHE A 23 -28.49 31.10 10.22
N LEU A 24 -27.31 31.50 10.67
CA LEU A 24 -26.28 30.57 11.14
C LEU A 24 -26.24 30.43 12.65
N PHE A 25 -26.28 31.54 13.39
CA PHE A 25 -26.17 31.51 14.84
C PHE A 25 -26.93 32.67 15.47
N ASP A 26 -27.47 32.39 16.66
CA ASP A 26 -28.14 33.33 17.55
C ASP A 26 -27.57 33.14 18.95
N GLY A 27 -26.57 33.95 19.27
CA GLY A 27 -25.75 33.83 20.47
C GLY A 27 -26.31 34.54 21.70
N GLY A 28 -27.35 35.36 21.56
CA GLY A 28 -27.83 36.26 22.61
C GLY A 28 -29.34 36.20 22.86
N GLN A 29 -29.90 37.18 23.58
CA GLN A 29 -31.34 37.22 23.88
C GLN A 29 -32.20 37.77 22.72
N PHE A 30 -31.73 37.62 21.48
CA PHE A 30 -32.46 38.12 20.33
C PHE A 30 -33.83 37.44 20.25
N GLN A 31 -34.86 38.27 20.09
CA GLN A 31 -36.23 37.82 19.82
C GLN A 31 -36.87 38.81 18.87
N GLY A 32 -37.01 38.51 17.58
CA GLY A 32 -37.50 39.54 16.66
C GLY A 32 -37.60 39.15 15.19
N GLU A 33 -37.53 40.16 14.33
CA GLU A 33 -37.49 39.97 12.87
C GLU A 33 -36.29 40.69 12.24
N LEU A 34 -35.60 39.98 11.34
CA LEU A 34 -34.59 40.54 10.45
C LEU A 34 -35.19 40.65 9.04
N ALA A 35 -35.04 41.80 8.40
CA ALA A 35 -35.53 42.06 7.05
C ALA A 35 -34.48 42.72 6.16
N ILE A 36 -34.60 42.52 4.84
CA ILE A 36 -33.80 43.17 3.80
C ILE A 36 -34.69 44.05 2.92
N PHE A 37 -34.20 45.22 2.51
CA PHE A 37 -34.94 46.15 1.65
C PHE A 37 -34.02 46.91 0.69
N SER A 38 -34.55 47.24 -0.50
CA SER A 38 -33.86 48.10 -1.49
C SER A 38 -33.93 49.56 -1.06
N LEU A 39 -32.84 50.30 -1.30
CA LEU A 39 -32.73 51.74 -1.05
C LEU A 39 -33.16 52.60 -2.26
N LYS A 40 -33.39 51.98 -3.41
CA LYS A 40 -33.73 52.67 -4.65
C LYS A 40 -35.03 53.46 -4.52
N GLY A 41 -35.02 54.75 -4.83
CA GLY A 41 -36.19 55.62 -4.68
C GLY A 41 -36.42 56.14 -3.25
N MET A 42 -35.50 55.89 -2.30
CA MET A 42 -35.55 56.45 -0.94
C MET A 42 -34.65 57.69 -0.78
N GLU A 43 -34.07 58.22 -1.85
CA GLU A 43 -32.99 59.22 -1.81
C GLU A 43 -33.41 60.55 -1.16
N ASN A 44 -34.71 60.85 -1.18
CA ASN A 44 -35.31 62.06 -0.61
C ASN A 44 -35.75 61.90 0.86
N LEU A 45 -35.63 60.70 1.43
CA LEU A 45 -35.95 60.45 2.84
C LEU A 45 -34.70 60.70 3.69
N GLU A 46 -34.89 61.40 4.82
CA GLU A 46 -33.82 61.53 5.80
C GLU A 46 -33.57 60.16 6.46
N VAL A 47 -32.34 59.66 6.32
CA VAL A 47 -31.91 58.36 6.89
C VAL A 47 -32.16 58.35 8.40
N GLY A 48 -32.85 57.31 8.89
CA GLY A 48 -33.23 57.16 10.31
C GLY A 48 -34.49 57.92 10.75
N SER A 49 -35.09 58.75 9.89
CA SER A 49 -36.38 59.42 10.18
C SER A 49 -37.55 58.44 10.23
N ASP A 50 -38.66 58.84 10.87
CA ASP A 50 -39.90 58.03 10.89
C ASP A 50 -40.40 57.70 9.48
N ALA A 51 -40.28 58.63 8.52
CA ALA A 51 -40.63 58.39 7.13
C ALA A 51 -39.72 57.34 6.45
N PHE A 52 -38.42 57.36 6.75
CA PHE A 52 -37.48 56.34 6.29
C PHE A 52 -37.79 54.97 6.90
N ASN A 53 -38.00 54.91 8.21
CA ASN A 53 -38.30 53.68 8.95
C ASN A 53 -39.61 53.05 8.46
N GLN A 54 -40.63 53.87 8.22
CA GLN A 54 -41.92 53.41 7.70
C GLN A 54 -41.79 52.87 6.27
N GLU A 55 -41.04 53.54 5.39
CA GLU A 55 -40.84 53.08 4.01
C GLU A 55 -39.99 51.80 3.94
N ALA A 56 -38.96 51.66 4.78
CA ALA A 56 -38.18 50.44 4.91
C ALA A 56 -39.07 49.26 5.34
N ALA A 57 -39.90 49.45 6.37
CA ALA A 57 -40.86 48.45 6.84
C ALA A 57 -41.90 48.10 5.76
N ARG A 58 -42.42 49.09 5.03
CA ARG A 58 -43.36 48.88 3.92
C ARG A 58 -42.76 47.98 2.85
N ARG A 59 -41.50 48.21 2.46
CA ARG A 59 -40.79 47.41 1.45
C ARG A 59 -40.52 45.99 1.91
N ALA A 60 -40.07 45.82 3.15
CA ALA A 60 -39.86 44.51 3.75
C ALA A 60 -41.14 43.66 3.79
N LEU A 61 -42.31 44.26 3.97
CA LEU A 61 -43.60 43.55 3.96
C LEU A 61 -44.08 43.10 2.57
N THR A 62 -43.44 43.55 1.47
CA THR A 62 -43.90 43.23 0.11
C THR A 62 -43.54 41.83 -0.37
N ASN A 63 -42.55 41.18 0.25
CA ASN A 63 -41.97 39.92 -0.22
C ASN A 63 -41.58 39.95 -1.71
N SER A 64 -40.97 41.03 -2.17
CA SER A 64 -40.66 41.29 -3.59
C SER A 64 -39.19 41.68 -3.79
N THR A 65 -38.80 42.10 -5.00
CA THR A 65 -37.47 42.68 -5.25
C THR A 65 -37.24 44.01 -4.53
N GLN A 66 -38.29 44.62 -3.94
CA GLN A 66 -38.17 45.80 -3.08
C GLN A 66 -37.74 45.46 -1.65
N GLY A 67 -38.01 44.25 -1.16
CA GLY A 67 -37.68 43.83 0.20
C GLY A 67 -38.50 42.64 0.69
N ARG A 68 -38.05 42.02 1.77
CA ARG A 68 -38.66 40.85 2.42
C ARG A 68 -38.18 40.66 3.86
N ILE A 69 -38.97 39.92 4.64
CA ILE A 69 -38.57 39.40 5.95
C ILE A 69 -37.71 38.13 5.75
N LEU A 70 -36.57 38.06 6.42
CA LEU A 70 -35.58 36.99 6.30
C LEU A 70 -35.57 36.05 7.51
N VAL A 71 -35.73 36.59 8.72
CA VAL A 71 -35.79 35.79 9.96
C VAL A 71 -37.00 36.26 10.77
N ALA A 72 -37.71 35.31 11.37
CA ALA A 72 -38.76 35.56 12.35
C ALA A 72 -38.48 34.66 13.56
N ASP A 73 -37.54 35.11 14.39
CA ASP A 73 -36.82 34.28 15.37
C ASP A 73 -37.75 33.62 16.41
N SER A 74 -38.81 34.31 16.83
CA SER A 74 -39.87 33.73 17.69
C SER A 74 -40.50 32.40 17.17
N SER A 75 -40.20 32.01 15.93
CA SER A 75 -40.67 30.78 15.28
C SER A 75 -39.59 30.04 14.46
N GLU A 76 -38.33 30.47 14.49
CA GLU A 76 -37.29 30.02 13.56
C GLU A 76 -35.90 30.08 14.18
N GLY A 77 -35.30 28.90 14.39
CA GLY A 77 -33.96 28.80 14.97
C GLY A 77 -32.86 28.92 13.92
N ALA A 78 -31.66 29.29 14.36
CA ALA A 78 -30.48 29.30 13.52
C ALA A 78 -29.97 27.87 13.25
N LYS A 79 -29.07 27.74 12.26
CA LYS A 79 -28.51 26.46 11.83
C LYS A 79 -27.66 25.80 12.93
N PHE A 80 -26.80 26.57 13.57
CA PHE A 80 -25.88 26.11 14.60
C PHE A 80 -26.44 26.47 15.97
N SER A 81 -26.29 25.56 16.92
CA SER A 81 -26.82 25.70 18.26
C SER A 81 -25.77 25.20 19.26
N ALA A 82 -25.22 26.11 20.05
CA ALA A 82 -24.21 25.83 21.07
C ALA A 82 -24.26 26.88 22.18
N GLU A 83 -23.84 26.50 23.39
CA GLU A 83 -23.62 27.43 24.49
C GLU A 83 -22.19 27.99 24.41
N LEU A 84 -22.04 29.29 24.64
CA LEU A 84 -20.76 29.96 24.83
C LEU A 84 -20.48 30.07 26.33
N ASP A 85 -19.21 30.06 26.74
CA ASP A 85 -18.84 30.08 28.17
C ASP A 85 -19.35 31.33 28.92
N TRP A 86 -19.69 32.39 28.20
CA TRP A 86 -20.18 33.65 28.73
C TRP A 86 -21.61 33.99 28.33
N GLU A 87 -22.28 33.14 27.54
CA GLU A 87 -23.62 33.40 27.03
C GLU A 87 -24.41 32.13 26.74
N ALA A 88 -25.68 32.14 27.14
CA ALA A 88 -26.57 30.99 26.99
C ALA A 88 -27.11 30.89 25.56
N ASN A 89 -27.34 29.66 25.10
CA ASN A 89 -27.94 29.39 23.80
C ASN A 89 -29.45 29.67 23.81
N TYR A 90 -29.91 30.67 23.05
CA TYR A 90 -31.33 31.01 22.93
C TYR A 90 -31.96 30.61 21.60
N ASN A 91 -31.26 29.85 20.76
CA ASN A 91 -31.80 29.31 19.51
C ASN A 91 -33.10 28.54 19.75
N SER A 92 -34.23 29.10 19.29
CA SER A 92 -35.55 28.49 19.46
C SER A 92 -36.26 28.31 18.11
N GLY A 93 -36.94 27.17 17.92
CA GLY A 93 -37.62 26.84 16.66
C GLY A 93 -36.78 26.01 15.69
N ALA A 94 -37.34 25.69 14.53
CA ALA A 94 -36.68 24.86 13.52
C ALA A 94 -35.96 25.72 12.48
N TYR A 95 -34.72 25.35 12.17
CA TYR A 95 -33.97 25.93 11.06
C TYR A 95 -34.71 25.70 9.73
N LYS A 96 -34.99 26.78 8.98
CA LYS A 96 -35.79 26.74 7.74
C LYS A 96 -34.96 26.60 6.46
N GLY A 97 -33.65 26.38 6.57
CA GLY A 97 -32.77 26.23 5.41
C GLY A 97 -32.36 27.56 4.77
N ILE A 98 -31.49 27.44 3.76
CA ILE A 98 -31.01 28.57 2.95
C ILE A 98 -32.17 29.16 2.14
N ARG A 99 -32.35 30.47 2.23
CA ARG A 99 -33.38 31.22 1.50
C ARG A 99 -32.80 31.81 0.23
N ASN A 100 -33.26 31.31 -0.91
CA ASN A 100 -32.93 31.86 -2.22
C ASN A 100 -34.01 32.86 -2.66
N PHE A 101 -33.60 34.05 -3.08
CA PHE A 101 -34.50 35.08 -3.57
C PHE A 101 -33.83 36.00 -4.58
N SER A 102 -34.61 36.86 -5.21
CA SER A 102 -34.11 37.84 -6.16
C SER A 102 -34.35 39.27 -5.67
N MET A 103 -33.36 40.12 -5.92
CA MET A 103 -33.47 41.57 -5.84
C MET A 103 -33.04 42.16 -7.19
N GLN A 104 -33.24 43.45 -7.39
CA GLN A 104 -32.83 44.09 -8.64
C GLN A 104 -31.30 44.13 -8.74
N ALA A 105 -30.75 43.64 -9.84
CA ALA A 105 -29.30 43.62 -10.08
C ALA A 105 -28.72 45.05 -10.03
N GLY A 106 -27.62 45.23 -9.31
CA GLY A 106 -26.95 46.52 -9.12
C GLY A 106 -27.64 47.48 -8.14
N ASP A 107 -28.81 47.13 -7.57
CA ASP A 107 -29.42 47.96 -6.52
C ASP A 107 -28.60 47.89 -5.22
N ARG A 108 -28.66 48.99 -4.44
CA ARG A 108 -28.19 49.00 -3.04
C ARG A 108 -29.30 48.55 -2.10
N VAL A 109 -28.97 47.70 -1.15
CA VAL A 109 -29.88 47.11 -0.17
C VAL A 109 -29.31 47.25 1.25
N ALA A 110 -30.17 47.19 2.26
CA ALA A 110 -29.80 47.27 3.66
C ALA A 110 -30.64 46.33 4.51
N PHE A 111 -30.15 46.03 5.72
CA PHE A 111 -30.86 45.21 6.70
C PHE A 111 -31.49 46.06 7.78
N MET A 112 -32.62 45.57 8.29
CA MET A 112 -33.37 46.14 9.40
C MET A 112 -33.70 45.02 10.40
N LEU A 113 -33.25 45.17 11.62
CA LEU A 113 -33.47 44.28 12.74
C LEU A 113 -34.46 44.92 13.72
N ILE A 114 -35.52 44.19 14.08
CA ILE A 114 -36.55 44.63 15.04
C ILE A 114 -36.46 43.74 16.29
N SER A 115 -35.69 44.16 17.28
CA SER A 115 -35.60 43.47 18.57
C SER A 115 -36.92 43.58 19.34
N ASN A 116 -37.38 42.46 19.87
CA ASN A 116 -38.64 42.28 20.63
C ASN A 116 -39.91 42.79 19.90
N GLY A 117 -39.97 42.61 18.58
CA GLY A 117 -41.10 43.07 17.75
C GLY A 117 -41.11 42.52 16.33
N THR A 118 -42.03 43.06 15.51
CA THR A 118 -42.16 42.69 14.08
C THR A 118 -42.12 43.91 13.17
N VAL A 119 -41.71 43.71 11.92
CA VAL A 119 -41.75 44.70 10.85
C VAL A 119 -43.16 45.28 10.67
N SER A 120 -44.20 44.44 10.83
CA SER A 120 -45.60 44.88 10.77
C SER A 120 -45.95 45.85 11.90
N GLN A 121 -45.49 45.58 13.13
CA GLN A 121 -45.69 46.49 14.26
C GLN A 121 -45.02 47.84 14.01
N THR A 122 -43.80 47.85 13.48
CA THR A 122 -43.07 49.07 13.10
C THR A 122 -43.86 49.90 12.09
N PHE A 123 -44.30 49.27 10.99
CA PHE A 123 -45.06 49.97 9.94
C PHE A 123 -46.37 50.58 10.47
N ASN A 124 -47.15 49.80 11.23
CA ASN A 124 -48.45 50.23 11.75
C ASN A 124 -48.33 51.35 12.79
N THR A 125 -47.34 51.28 13.68
CA THR A 125 -47.14 52.30 14.73
C THR A 125 -46.80 53.65 14.10
N LEU A 126 -45.84 53.66 13.17
CA LEU A 126 -45.43 54.86 12.45
C LEU A 126 -46.57 55.42 11.57
N ALA A 127 -47.40 54.56 10.97
CA ALA A 127 -48.58 54.98 10.20
C ALA A 127 -49.61 55.75 11.04
N THR A 128 -49.65 55.53 12.35
CA THR A 128 -50.53 56.25 13.29
C THR A 128 -49.89 57.48 13.93
N GLY A 129 -48.62 57.79 13.61
CA GLY A 129 -47.88 58.91 14.18
C GLY A 129 -47.44 58.73 15.64
N LEU A 130 -47.41 57.48 16.13
CA LEU A 130 -46.96 57.13 17.48
C LEU A 130 -45.45 56.83 17.50
N ASP A 131 -44.78 57.14 18.61
CA ASP A 131 -43.35 56.84 18.82
C ASP A 131 -43.14 55.33 19.09
N LEU A 132 -42.11 54.77 18.47
CA LEU A 132 -41.74 53.36 18.58
C LEU A 132 -41.06 53.00 19.91
N GLY A 133 -40.59 53.99 20.68
CA GLY A 133 -39.92 53.76 21.96
C GLY A 133 -38.69 52.83 21.83
N LEU A 134 -38.61 51.80 22.69
CA LEU A 134 -37.53 50.79 22.67
C LEU A 134 -37.59 49.84 21.46
N LYS A 135 -38.67 49.87 20.66
CA LYS A 135 -38.86 49.01 19.46
C LYS A 135 -38.39 49.68 18.17
N LYS A 136 -37.52 50.69 18.26
CA LYS A 136 -36.97 51.36 17.08
C LYS A 136 -36.06 50.39 16.32
N PRO A 137 -36.22 50.27 14.99
CA PRO A 137 -35.36 49.39 14.20
C PRO A 137 -33.88 49.70 14.37
N LEU A 138 -33.07 48.65 14.34
CA LEU A 138 -31.63 48.68 14.20
C LEU A 138 -31.29 48.42 12.74
N PHE A 139 -30.62 49.38 12.09
CA PHE A 139 -30.25 49.25 10.69
C PHE A 139 -28.79 48.86 10.55
N SER A 140 -28.48 48.12 9.47
CA SER A 140 -27.09 47.91 9.05
C SER A 140 -26.39 49.22 8.69
N ILE A 141 -27.14 50.25 8.28
CA ILE A 141 -26.64 51.59 7.98
C ILE A 141 -26.39 52.36 9.28
N SER A 142 -25.12 52.60 9.64
CA SER A 142 -24.76 53.26 10.91
C SER A 142 -25.44 54.62 11.11
N ALA A 143 -25.55 55.43 10.05
CA ALA A 143 -26.17 56.75 10.10
C ALA A 143 -27.71 56.72 10.33
N ALA A 144 -28.36 55.57 10.16
CA ALA A 144 -29.79 55.39 10.44
C ALA A 144 -30.07 55.11 11.92
N ASN A 145 -29.03 54.96 12.74
CA ASN A 145 -29.12 54.66 14.16
C ASN A 145 -28.76 55.93 14.97
N PRO A 146 -29.73 56.78 15.36
CA PRO A 146 -29.50 58.17 15.82
C PRO A 146 -28.67 58.34 17.11
N ASP A 147 -28.42 57.26 17.87
CA ASP A 147 -27.64 57.29 19.12
C ASP A 147 -26.18 56.86 18.93
N LEU A 148 -25.81 56.39 17.75
CA LEU A 148 -24.44 56.03 17.39
C LEU A 148 -23.75 57.28 16.83
N SER A 149 -22.62 57.70 17.40
CA SER A 149 -21.68 58.52 16.63
C SER A 149 -21.30 57.70 15.39
N ASN A 150 -20.97 58.33 14.26
CA ASN A 150 -20.56 57.66 13.01
C ASN A 150 -19.29 56.77 13.13
N GLN A 151 -18.91 56.34 14.34
CA GLN A 151 -17.71 55.59 14.70
C GLN A 151 -17.95 54.09 14.89
N PHE A 152 -19.19 53.63 15.09
CA PHE A 152 -19.48 52.21 15.38
C PHE A 152 -20.50 51.62 14.40
N SER A 153 -20.21 50.43 13.87
CA SER A 153 -21.06 49.74 12.88
C SER A 153 -21.97 48.71 13.56
N GLN A 154 -23.26 48.70 13.23
CA GLN A 154 -24.22 47.70 13.77
C GLN A 154 -24.08 46.33 13.08
N VAL A 155 -23.42 46.29 11.93
CA VAL A 155 -23.10 45.07 11.18
C VAL A 155 -21.59 44.96 11.00
N THR A 156 -21.08 43.74 11.08
CA THR A 156 -19.67 43.42 10.87
C THR A 156 -19.51 42.29 9.86
N ASP A 157 -18.35 42.22 9.22
CA ASP A 157 -17.89 41.06 8.47
C ASP A 157 -17.01 40.20 9.38
N VAL A 158 -17.51 39.02 9.77
CA VAL A 158 -16.90 38.18 10.81
C VAL A 158 -15.51 37.69 10.41
N ALA A 159 -15.32 37.39 9.12
CA ALA A 159 -14.08 36.81 8.59
C ALA A 159 -13.30 37.74 7.64
N GLY A 160 -13.82 38.95 7.38
CA GLY A 160 -13.25 39.89 6.40
C GLY A 160 -13.33 39.38 4.95
N LYS A 161 -14.19 38.40 4.65
CA LYS A 161 -14.29 37.72 3.35
C LYS A 161 -15.52 38.12 2.53
N GLY A 162 -16.39 38.97 3.08
CA GLY A 162 -17.52 39.56 2.39
C GLY A 162 -18.74 38.66 2.24
N ASN A 163 -18.85 37.56 3.01
CA ASN A 163 -19.95 36.61 2.90
C ASN A 163 -20.55 36.12 4.24
N LEU A 164 -19.87 36.36 5.36
CA LEU A 164 -20.32 36.02 6.71
C LEU A 164 -20.46 37.30 7.52
N PHE A 165 -21.68 37.63 7.91
CA PHE A 165 -21.99 38.88 8.59
C PHE A 165 -22.58 38.59 9.96
N ALA A 166 -22.31 39.49 10.90
CA ALA A 166 -22.97 39.47 12.20
C ALA A 166 -23.54 40.84 12.54
N MET A 167 -24.66 40.83 13.25
CA MET A 167 -25.33 42.04 13.73
C MET A 167 -25.62 41.90 15.22
N GLU A 168 -25.40 43.00 15.93
CA GLU A 168 -25.78 43.15 17.33
C GLU A 168 -27.28 43.44 17.45
N ASP A 169 -27.94 42.88 18.45
CA ASP A 169 -29.39 43.03 18.67
C ASP A 169 -29.76 44.20 19.62
N VAL A 170 -28.76 44.76 20.30
CA VAL A 170 -28.85 45.97 21.13
C VAL A 170 -28.06 47.12 20.49
N ARG A 171 -28.48 48.36 20.77
CA ARG A 171 -27.70 49.55 20.39
C ARG A 171 -26.36 49.55 21.13
N LEU A 172 -25.25 49.77 20.42
CA LEU A 172 -23.90 49.77 21.00
C LEU A 172 -23.75 50.73 22.21
N LYS A 173 -24.30 51.95 22.11
CA LYS A 173 -24.27 52.93 23.22
C LYS A 173 -25.25 52.62 24.38
N GLY A 174 -26.05 51.57 24.25
CA GLY A 174 -27.16 51.19 25.13
C GLY A 174 -26.92 49.99 26.04
N GLY A 175 -25.70 49.40 26.04
CA GLY A 175 -25.36 48.26 26.88
C GLY A 175 -25.13 46.92 26.15
N SER A 176 -24.88 46.95 24.84
CA SER A 176 -24.34 45.79 24.10
C SER A 176 -22.97 45.38 24.67
N ASP A 177 -22.64 44.10 24.58
CA ASP A 177 -21.40 43.50 25.06
C ASP A 177 -20.34 43.29 23.96
N TYR A 178 -20.65 43.78 22.75
CA TYR A 178 -19.74 43.98 21.62
C TYR A 178 -19.09 42.69 21.10
N ASP A 179 -19.73 41.54 21.27
CA ASP A 179 -19.21 40.27 20.75
C ASP A 179 -19.80 39.88 19.39
N TYR A 180 -20.84 40.57 18.92
CA TYR A 180 -21.47 40.40 17.60
C TYR A 180 -21.84 38.94 17.34
N ASN A 181 -22.42 38.25 18.32
CA ASN A 181 -22.87 36.86 18.18
C ASN A 181 -24.41 36.74 18.06
N ASP A 182 -25.17 37.82 18.31
CA ASP A 182 -26.64 37.77 18.42
C ASP A 182 -27.34 37.36 17.13
N VAL A 183 -26.87 37.86 15.98
CA VAL A 183 -27.47 37.51 14.68
C VAL A 183 -26.36 37.31 13.67
N VAL A 184 -25.91 36.05 13.53
CA VAL A 184 -24.90 35.65 12.55
C VAL A 184 -25.57 35.02 11.34
N PHE A 185 -25.26 35.53 10.14
CA PHE A 185 -25.84 35.04 8.91
C PHE A 185 -24.85 35.05 7.74
N GLN A 186 -25.03 34.12 6.83
CA GLN A 186 -24.35 34.11 5.54
C GLN A 186 -25.20 34.83 4.50
N LEU A 187 -24.58 35.71 3.71
CA LEU A 187 -25.21 36.34 2.56
C LEU A 187 -24.34 36.14 1.33
N THR A 188 -24.92 35.66 0.23
CA THR A 188 -24.22 35.51 -1.05
C THR A 188 -25.01 36.19 -2.17
N GLY A 189 -24.31 36.61 -3.23
CA GLY A 189 -24.91 37.33 -4.35
C GLY A 189 -25.02 38.85 -4.14
N ALA A 190 -24.47 39.38 -3.04
CA ALA A 190 -24.32 40.81 -2.79
C ALA A 190 -23.00 41.11 -2.09
N GLU A 191 -22.42 42.28 -2.35
CA GLU A 191 -21.15 42.74 -1.78
C GLU A 191 -21.38 43.82 -0.72
N GLY A 192 -20.78 43.68 0.46
CA GLY A 192 -20.85 44.67 1.53
C GLY A 192 -20.07 45.95 1.19
N ASN A 193 -20.65 47.12 1.42
CA ASN A 193 -20.03 48.43 1.19
C ASN A 193 -19.64 49.05 2.54
N GLY A 194 -18.33 49.17 2.80
CA GLY A 194 -17.82 49.84 4.00
C GLY A 194 -18.31 49.20 5.30
N ILE A 195 -18.42 47.88 5.31
CA ILE A 195 -18.68 47.07 6.51
C ILE A 195 -17.31 46.72 7.11
N PRO A 196 -17.02 47.11 8.36
CA PRO A 196 -15.74 46.77 9.01
C PRO A 196 -15.66 45.27 9.31
N ALA A 197 -14.43 44.74 9.33
CA ALA A 197 -14.19 43.38 9.81
C ALA A 197 -14.33 43.33 11.34
N LEU A 198 -14.74 42.19 11.91
CA LEU A 198 -14.94 42.06 13.36
C LEU A 198 -13.65 42.34 14.15
N GLU A 199 -12.50 41.94 13.61
CA GLU A 199 -11.18 42.24 14.18
C GLU A 199 -10.88 43.76 14.27
N ASP A 200 -11.43 44.56 13.36
CA ASP A 200 -11.21 46.02 13.30
C ASP A 200 -12.11 46.82 14.26
N ILE A 201 -13.19 46.21 14.75
CA ILE A 201 -14.19 46.87 15.62
C ILE A 201 -13.71 46.90 17.08
N GLY A 202 -12.69 46.10 17.43
CA GLY A 202 -12.16 46.03 18.81
C GLY A 202 -13.14 45.38 19.78
N ALA A 203 -13.80 44.30 19.34
CA ALA A 203 -14.71 43.48 20.14
C ALA A 203 -14.07 43.04 21.47
N SER A 204 -14.90 42.89 22.49
CA SER A 204 -14.50 42.71 23.89
C SER A 204 -13.72 41.39 24.14
N THR A 205 -13.32 41.10 25.37
CA THR A 205 -12.60 39.86 25.76
C THR A 205 -13.37 38.55 25.53
N LYS A 206 -14.47 38.59 24.79
CA LYS A 206 -15.44 37.52 24.51
C LYS A 206 -15.42 37.14 23.02
N ASP A 207 -14.28 36.68 22.53
CA ASP A 207 -14.12 36.31 21.12
C ASP A 207 -14.75 34.93 20.85
N TRP A 208 -15.96 34.91 20.26
CA TRP A 208 -16.65 33.66 19.90
C TRP A 208 -16.06 33.01 18.65
N VAL A 209 -15.30 33.74 17.84
CA VAL A 209 -14.80 33.33 16.52
C VAL A 209 -13.80 32.16 16.67
N ASP A 210 -13.03 32.17 17.75
CA ASP A 210 -12.03 31.14 18.09
C ASP A 210 -12.59 29.91 18.84
N THR A 211 -13.85 29.96 19.26
CA THR A 211 -14.52 28.83 19.92
C THR A 211 -14.79 27.68 18.94
N ALA A 212 -15.14 26.50 19.47
CA ALA A 212 -15.48 25.35 18.62
C ALA A 212 -16.66 25.67 17.67
N ILE A 213 -17.67 26.40 18.15
CA ILE A 213 -18.83 26.78 17.34
C ILE A 213 -18.47 27.88 16.33
N GLY A 214 -17.65 28.86 16.72
CA GLY A 214 -17.14 29.89 15.81
C GLY A 214 -16.39 29.30 14.62
N LYS A 215 -15.50 28.34 14.89
CA LYS A 215 -14.78 27.57 13.85
C LYS A 215 -15.74 26.81 12.94
N GLN A 216 -16.75 26.13 13.50
CA GLN A 216 -17.76 25.43 12.69
C GLN A 216 -18.56 26.38 11.78
N ILE A 217 -18.96 27.54 12.29
CA ILE A 217 -19.71 28.56 11.54
C ILE A 217 -18.84 29.13 10.40
N ILE A 218 -17.57 29.46 10.68
CA ILE A 218 -16.63 29.99 9.69
C ILE A 218 -16.31 28.95 8.62
N ASP A 219 -16.07 27.70 9.01
CA ASP A 219 -15.81 26.59 8.08
C ASP A 219 -17.02 26.36 7.18
N TYR A 220 -18.22 26.40 7.76
CA TYR A 220 -19.45 26.36 7.00
C TYR A 220 -19.55 27.56 6.04
N ALA A 221 -19.37 28.79 6.50
CA ALA A 221 -19.49 29.98 5.66
C ALA A 221 -18.39 30.09 4.59
N SER A 222 -17.24 29.44 4.80
CA SER A 222 -16.13 29.38 3.84
C SER A 222 -16.34 28.28 2.78
N ARG A 223 -17.45 27.54 2.82
CA ARG A 223 -17.76 26.52 1.82
C ARG A 223 -18.12 27.11 0.46
N SER A 224 -17.99 26.30 -0.58
CA SER A 224 -18.46 26.66 -1.91
C SER A 224 -19.99 26.71 -1.97
N THR A 225 -20.53 27.63 -2.75
CA THR A 225 -21.99 27.87 -2.87
C THR A 225 -22.55 27.38 -4.20
N PHE A 226 -21.75 26.65 -4.99
CA PHE A 226 -22.22 26.09 -6.25
C PHE A 226 -23.30 25.03 -6.01
N GLU A 227 -24.34 25.08 -6.85
CA GLU A 227 -25.52 24.20 -6.75
C GLU A 227 -25.23 22.75 -7.19
N SER A 228 -24.12 22.50 -7.89
CA SER A 228 -23.77 21.19 -8.47
C SER A 228 -22.30 21.15 -8.90
N GLY A 229 -21.73 19.95 -8.98
CA GLY A 229 -20.38 19.70 -9.47
C GLY A 229 -19.29 19.90 -8.43
N VAL A 230 -19.64 19.87 -7.15
CA VAL A 230 -18.76 20.10 -6.01
C VAL A 230 -18.76 18.90 -5.10
N PHE A 231 -17.59 18.57 -4.57
CA PHE A 231 -17.35 17.41 -3.73
C PHE A 231 -16.73 17.86 -2.42
N ARG A 232 -17.21 17.31 -1.30
CA ARG A 232 -16.75 17.60 0.06
C ARG A 232 -15.85 16.47 0.52
N VAL A 233 -14.62 16.81 0.93
CA VAL A 233 -13.71 15.88 1.61
C VAL A 233 -14.26 15.55 2.99
N ASP A 234 -14.26 14.28 3.36
CA ASP A 234 -14.70 13.85 4.68
C ASP A 234 -13.67 14.18 5.79
N ALA A 235 -13.91 13.68 7.00
CA ALA A 235 -13.04 13.92 8.16
C ALA A 235 -11.66 13.26 8.06
N SER A 236 -11.46 12.28 7.17
CA SER A 236 -10.18 11.58 7.01
C SER A 236 -9.13 12.44 6.31
N GLY A 237 -9.56 13.39 5.48
CA GLY A 237 -8.66 14.14 4.61
C GLY A 237 -8.02 13.30 3.51
N GLN A 238 -8.55 12.11 3.22
CA GLN A 238 -8.05 11.20 2.18
C GLN A 238 -9.14 10.97 1.14
N VAL A 239 -8.88 11.38 -0.10
CA VAL A 239 -9.81 11.18 -1.22
C VAL A 239 -9.29 10.04 -2.09
N GLY A 240 -9.99 8.91 -2.07
CA GLY A 240 -9.76 7.82 -3.01
C GLY A 240 -10.47 8.08 -4.33
N VAL A 241 -9.80 7.79 -5.44
CA VAL A 241 -10.34 7.87 -6.80
C VAL A 241 -10.22 6.51 -7.45
N ASP A 242 -11.37 5.92 -7.78
CA ASP A 242 -11.47 4.63 -8.46
C ASP A 242 -11.94 4.84 -9.90
N TYR A 243 -11.09 4.51 -10.87
CA TYR A 243 -11.40 4.67 -12.29
C TYR A 243 -12.18 3.45 -12.78
N LEU A 244 -13.49 3.60 -13.02
CA LEU A 244 -14.39 2.47 -13.23
C LEU A 244 -14.61 2.13 -14.69
N TYR A 245 -14.82 3.12 -15.54
CA TYR A 245 -15.02 2.90 -16.97
C TYR A 245 -14.49 4.08 -17.78
N ASP A 246 -14.00 3.75 -18.98
CA ASP A 246 -13.39 4.65 -19.95
C ASP A 246 -14.08 4.45 -21.31
N GLY A 247 -14.96 5.38 -21.63
CA GLY A 247 -15.66 5.48 -22.92
C GLY A 247 -15.21 6.73 -23.68
N GLY A 248 -15.90 7.08 -24.75
CA GLY A 248 -15.65 8.34 -25.45
C GLY A 248 -14.51 8.29 -26.45
N TRP A 249 -14.30 9.41 -27.15
CA TRP A 249 -13.36 9.48 -28.28
C TRP A 249 -12.04 10.15 -27.92
N TYR A 250 -11.94 10.80 -26.75
CA TYR A 250 -10.81 11.64 -26.40
C TYR A 250 -10.08 11.18 -25.15
N GLN A 251 -8.78 10.91 -25.33
CA GLN A 251 -7.89 10.65 -24.20
C GLN A 251 -7.43 11.95 -23.52
N GLY A 252 -7.49 11.98 -22.20
CA GLY A 252 -7.23 13.19 -21.41
C GLY A 252 -6.52 12.98 -20.07
N GLU A 253 -6.43 14.06 -19.29
CA GLU A 253 -6.11 13.98 -17.86
C GLU A 253 -7.28 14.50 -17.03
N MET A 254 -7.65 13.75 -15.99
CA MET A 254 -8.58 14.20 -14.96
C MET A 254 -7.79 14.70 -13.75
N ALA A 255 -8.22 15.83 -13.20
CA ALA A 255 -7.65 16.41 -11.99
C ALA A 255 -8.73 16.82 -10.99
N ILE A 256 -8.35 16.82 -9.71
CA ILE A 256 -9.12 17.40 -8.61
C ILE A 256 -8.40 18.64 -8.08
N PHE A 257 -9.15 19.65 -7.65
CA PHE A 257 -8.61 20.88 -7.07
C PHE A 257 -9.53 21.47 -6.01
N SER A 258 -8.96 21.91 -4.89
CA SER A 258 -9.67 22.60 -3.80
C SER A 258 -10.26 23.91 -4.32
N LEU A 259 -11.48 24.23 -3.90
CA LEU A 259 -12.17 25.49 -4.21
C LEU A 259 -11.90 26.59 -3.17
N LYS A 260 -11.32 26.25 -2.03
CA LYS A 260 -11.10 27.20 -0.93
C LYS A 260 -10.21 28.36 -1.37
N GLY A 261 -10.65 29.59 -1.15
CA GLY A 261 -9.90 30.79 -1.55
C GLY A 261 -10.04 31.13 -3.04
N MET A 262 -10.93 30.47 -3.80
CA MET A 262 -11.26 30.82 -5.18
C MET A 262 -12.55 31.65 -5.31
N GLU A 263 -13.17 32.04 -4.19
CA GLU A 263 -14.50 32.68 -4.15
C GLU A 263 -14.52 34.07 -4.79
N GLY A 264 -13.38 34.76 -4.81
CA GLY A 264 -13.20 36.06 -5.47
C GLY A 264 -12.90 35.96 -6.98
N LEU A 265 -12.70 34.75 -7.52
CA LEU A 265 -12.45 34.57 -8.95
C LEU A 265 -13.76 34.47 -9.71
N LYS A 266 -13.81 35.13 -10.87
CA LYS A 266 -14.93 34.95 -11.81
C LYS A 266 -14.87 33.51 -12.34
N VAL A 267 -15.88 32.71 -12.04
CA VAL A 267 -15.89 31.25 -12.28
C VAL A 267 -15.74 30.86 -13.76
N ASP A 268 -16.26 31.66 -14.69
CA ASP A 268 -16.14 31.49 -16.14
C ASP A 268 -14.99 32.31 -16.76
N SER A 269 -13.84 32.38 -16.08
CA SER A 269 -12.70 33.19 -16.51
C SER A 269 -11.39 32.41 -16.67
N ASN A 270 -10.46 32.98 -17.43
CA ASN A 270 -9.13 32.40 -17.62
C ASN A 270 -8.34 32.32 -16.30
N GLU A 271 -8.55 33.27 -15.39
CA GLU A 271 -7.93 33.30 -14.07
C GLU A 271 -8.38 32.10 -13.21
N PHE A 272 -9.66 31.73 -13.29
CA PHE A 272 -10.17 30.53 -12.62
C PHE A 272 -9.51 29.26 -13.16
N VAL A 273 -9.42 29.12 -14.49
CA VAL A 273 -8.76 27.96 -15.13
C VAL A 273 -7.27 27.89 -14.78
N GLN A 274 -6.58 29.03 -14.78
CA GLN A 274 -5.16 29.11 -14.42
C GLN A 274 -4.94 28.68 -12.95
N GLU A 275 -5.80 29.11 -12.04
CA GLU A 275 -5.68 28.73 -10.63
C GLU A 275 -6.04 27.26 -10.39
N ALA A 276 -7.08 26.73 -11.04
CA ALA A 276 -7.44 25.32 -10.98
C ALA A 276 -6.30 24.40 -11.47
N THR A 277 -5.69 24.74 -12.62
CA THR A 277 -4.55 23.99 -13.16
C THR A 277 -3.31 24.09 -12.26
N ARG A 278 -3.01 25.26 -11.69
CA ARG A 278 -1.92 25.44 -10.72
C ARG A 278 -2.10 24.55 -9.49
N ARG A 279 -3.31 24.49 -8.94
CA ARG A 279 -3.65 23.65 -7.77
C ARG A 279 -3.54 22.16 -8.08
N ALA A 280 -4.09 21.72 -9.20
CA ALA A 280 -3.99 20.32 -9.65
C ALA A 280 -2.54 19.85 -9.80
N LEU A 281 -1.65 20.72 -10.31
CA LEU A 281 -0.22 20.40 -10.50
C LEU A 281 0.62 20.52 -9.21
N SER A 282 0.05 21.06 -8.12
CA SER A 282 0.78 21.24 -6.87
C SER A 282 1.13 19.90 -6.19
N ASN A 283 0.37 18.84 -6.49
CA ASN A 283 0.46 17.53 -5.85
C ASN A 283 0.45 17.64 -4.32
N SER A 284 -0.47 18.44 -3.81
CA SER A 284 -0.62 18.79 -2.39
C SER A 284 -2.10 18.77 -2.02
N THR A 285 -2.45 19.11 -0.77
CA THR A 285 -3.84 19.23 -0.34
C THR A 285 -4.68 20.26 -1.10
N GLN A 286 -4.05 21.07 -1.97
CA GLN A 286 -4.75 21.95 -2.91
C GLN A 286 -5.26 21.23 -4.17
N GLY A 287 -4.69 20.09 -4.56
CA GLY A 287 -5.11 19.37 -5.77
C GLY A 287 -4.08 18.41 -6.34
N HIS A 288 -4.57 17.52 -7.20
CA HIS A 288 -3.81 16.44 -7.83
C HIS A 288 -4.31 16.15 -9.25
N VAL A 289 -3.40 15.67 -10.12
CA VAL A 289 -3.79 14.95 -11.35
C VAL A 289 -4.08 13.51 -10.97
N VAL A 290 -5.31 13.06 -11.18
CA VAL A 290 -5.85 11.83 -10.60
C VAL A 290 -6.12 10.73 -11.62
N ILE A 291 -6.28 11.02 -12.91
CA ILE A 291 -6.33 9.99 -13.96
C ILE A 291 -5.52 10.49 -15.15
N LYS A 292 -4.66 9.63 -15.68
CA LYS A 292 -3.92 9.86 -16.93
C LYS A 292 -4.34 8.82 -17.94
N ASP A 293 -5.48 9.07 -18.55
CA ASP A 293 -6.22 8.11 -19.38
C ASP A 293 -5.36 7.51 -20.51
N ARG A 294 -4.41 8.29 -21.05
CA ARG A 294 -3.45 7.81 -22.05
C ARG A 294 -2.60 6.60 -21.64
N ASN A 295 -2.42 6.37 -20.34
CA ASN A 295 -1.49 5.37 -19.79
C ASN A 295 -2.13 4.46 -18.73
N GLU A 296 -3.36 4.74 -18.30
CA GLU A 296 -4.01 4.09 -17.17
C GLU A 296 -5.34 3.48 -17.63
N GLY A 297 -5.61 2.24 -17.24
CA GLY A 297 -6.87 1.58 -17.60
C GLY A 297 -7.93 1.73 -16.52
N ALA A 298 -9.20 1.75 -16.94
CA ALA A 298 -10.34 1.65 -16.06
C ALA A 298 -10.58 0.20 -15.61
N LYS A 299 -11.29 0.03 -14.48
CA LYS A 299 -11.58 -1.27 -13.86
C LYS A 299 -12.39 -2.20 -14.77
N TYR A 300 -13.40 -1.66 -15.43
CA TYR A 300 -14.29 -2.39 -16.32
C TYR A 300 -13.94 -2.06 -17.77
N THR A 301 -14.05 -3.06 -18.63
CA THR A 301 -13.88 -2.92 -20.08
C THR A 301 -15.10 -3.52 -20.75
N ALA A 302 -15.79 -2.73 -21.57
CA ALA A 302 -16.93 -3.19 -22.35
C ALA A 302 -16.89 -2.54 -23.73
N LYS A 303 -17.66 -3.12 -24.64
CA LYS A 303 -18.00 -2.50 -25.93
C LYS A 303 -19.51 -2.46 -26.02
N PHE A 304 -20.07 -1.29 -26.28
CA PHE A 304 -21.49 -1.10 -26.49
C PHE A 304 -21.83 -1.17 -27.98
N ALA A 305 -23.12 -1.31 -28.30
CA ALA A 305 -23.55 -1.41 -29.70
C ALA A 305 -23.35 -0.09 -30.47
N TRP A 306 -23.34 1.03 -29.75
CA TRP A 306 -23.19 2.38 -30.29
C TRP A 306 -21.79 2.98 -30.10
N GLU A 307 -20.90 2.29 -29.36
CA GLU A 307 -19.62 2.84 -28.97
C GLU A 307 -18.58 1.75 -28.65
N ASP A 308 -17.34 1.96 -29.09
CA ASP A 308 -16.20 1.11 -28.74
C ASP A 308 -15.67 1.45 -27.34
N GLY A 309 -15.10 0.47 -26.64
CA GLY A 309 -14.38 0.74 -25.39
C GLY A 309 -12.97 1.26 -25.69
N PHE A 310 -12.61 2.40 -25.12
CA PHE A 310 -11.29 3.02 -25.32
C PHE A 310 -10.30 2.76 -24.19
N ASN A 311 -10.75 2.02 -23.17
CA ASN A 311 -9.94 1.55 -22.04
C ASN A 311 -8.62 0.89 -22.50
N GLY A 312 -7.53 1.67 -22.43
CA GLY A 312 -6.22 1.35 -22.97
C GLY A 312 -5.12 1.44 -21.92
N GLY A 313 -5.12 0.55 -20.92
CA GLY A 313 -4.08 0.52 -19.89
C GLY A 313 -4.32 -0.55 -18.83
N ALA A 314 -3.42 -0.65 -17.85
CA ALA A 314 -3.66 -1.49 -16.68
C ALA A 314 -4.42 -0.69 -15.62
N TYR A 315 -5.46 -1.30 -15.04
CA TYR A 315 -6.14 -0.75 -13.86
C TYR A 315 -5.18 -0.66 -12.68
N GLN A 316 -5.04 0.53 -12.11
CA GLN A 316 -4.08 0.85 -11.05
C GLN A 316 -4.65 0.70 -9.63
N GLY A 317 -5.88 0.19 -9.50
CA GLY A 317 -6.58 0.19 -8.21
C GLY A 317 -7.12 1.56 -7.83
N VAL A 318 -7.71 1.65 -6.63
CA VAL A 318 -8.14 2.92 -6.04
C VAL A 318 -6.89 3.71 -5.65
N LYS A 319 -6.78 4.95 -6.13
CA LYS A 319 -5.66 5.84 -5.78
C LYS A 319 -6.11 6.86 -4.74
N THR A 320 -5.38 6.96 -3.64
CA THR A 320 -5.72 7.85 -2.53
C THR A 320 -4.85 9.09 -2.52
N TYR A 321 -5.48 10.25 -2.36
CA TYR A 321 -4.85 11.56 -2.39
C TYR A 321 -5.18 12.33 -1.11
N ALA A 322 -4.17 12.96 -0.51
CA ALA A 322 -4.37 13.79 0.67
C ALA A 322 -4.99 15.14 0.28
N MET A 323 -6.13 15.47 0.87
CA MET A 323 -6.82 16.76 0.74
C MET A 323 -7.15 17.29 2.14
N ASN A 324 -7.50 18.57 2.25
CA ASN A 324 -7.89 19.11 3.55
C ASN A 324 -9.29 18.60 3.93
N ALA A 325 -9.42 17.98 5.10
CA ALA A 325 -10.70 17.50 5.62
C ALA A 325 -11.74 18.63 5.68
N GLY A 326 -12.97 18.32 5.27
CA GLY A 326 -14.07 19.28 5.28
C GLY A 326 -14.03 20.34 4.17
N GLU A 327 -13.03 20.36 3.29
CA GLU A 327 -12.97 21.31 2.15
C GLU A 327 -13.77 20.82 0.94
N ASP A 328 -14.27 21.79 0.17
CA ASP A 328 -14.90 21.54 -1.12
C ASP A 328 -13.84 21.52 -2.24
N PHE A 329 -13.96 20.58 -3.17
CA PHE A 329 -13.16 20.48 -4.39
C PHE A 329 -14.04 20.28 -5.62
N ALA A 330 -13.45 20.45 -6.81
CA ALA A 330 -14.09 20.18 -8.09
C ALA A 330 -13.19 19.32 -8.98
N VAL A 331 -13.78 18.76 -10.03
CA VAL A 331 -13.12 17.94 -11.05
C VAL A 331 -12.95 18.74 -12.32
N MET A 332 -11.82 18.54 -12.98
CA MET A 332 -11.50 19.08 -14.30
C MET A 332 -10.98 17.96 -15.19
N LEU A 333 -11.62 17.75 -16.34
CA LEU A 333 -11.19 16.85 -17.40
C LEU A 333 -10.60 17.66 -18.56
N ILE A 334 -9.38 17.32 -18.97
CA ILE A 334 -8.68 17.99 -20.08
C ILE A 334 -8.66 17.07 -21.29
N GLN A 335 -9.49 17.39 -22.28
CA GLN A 335 -9.52 16.64 -23.55
C GLN A 335 -8.19 16.76 -24.31
N ASN A 336 -7.71 15.67 -24.90
CA ASN A 336 -6.57 15.62 -25.85
C ASN A 336 -5.31 16.38 -25.40
N SER A 337 -5.14 16.60 -24.10
CA SER A 337 -4.07 17.44 -23.56
C SER A 337 -3.83 17.08 -22.09
N THR A 338 -2.74 17.58 -21.55
CA THR A 338 -2.39 17.45 -20.12
C THR A 338 -2.76 18.70 -19.34
N VAL A 339 -2.91 18.57 -18.02
CA VAL A 339 -3.06 19.71 -17.11
C VAL A 339 -1.86 20.64 -17.20
N GLN A 340 -0.65 20.09 -17.38
CA GLN A 340 0.58 20.86 -17.54
C GLN A 340 0.59 21.73 -18.80
N GLU A 341 0.13 21.19 -19.94
CA GLU A 341 0.04 21.95 -21.20
C GLU A 341 -0.95 23.10 -21.09
N LEU A 342 -2.08 22.90 -20.42
CA LEU A 342 -3.07 23.94 -20.19
C LEU A 342 -2.54 25.02 -19.23
N ALA A 343 -1.85 24.63 -18.16
CA ALA A 343 -1.24 25.56 -17.20
C ALA A 343 -0.18 26.48 -17.86
N ASN A 344 0.52 25.98 -18.86
CA ASN A 344 1.54 26.74 -19.58
C ASN A 344 0.95 27.84 -20.47
N ASP A 345 -0.25 27.62 -21.03
CA ASP A 345 -0.91 28.57 -21.93
C ASP A 345 -2.42 28.29 -22.02
N VAL A 346 -3.18 28.94 -21.13
CA VAL A 346 -4.64 28.83 -21.07
C VAL A 346 -5.32 29.27 -22.38
N THR A 347 -4.69 30.09 -23.22
CA THR A 347 -5.31 30.54 -24.48
C THR A 347 -5.46 29.41 -25.50
N LYS A 348 -4.66 28.34 -25.37
CA LYS A 348 -4.71 27.16 -26.25
C LYS A 348 -5.89 26.25 -25.98
N MET A 349 -6.66 26.47 -24.91
CA MET A 349 -7.84 25.66 -24.57
C MET A 349 -8.91 25.63 -25.68
N TRP A 350 -8.95 26.66 -26.54
CA TRP A 350 -9.90 26.78 -27.64
C TRP A 350 -9.40 26.15 -28.95
N SER A 351 -8.22 25.54 -28.96
CA SER A 351 -7.60 24.99 -30.16
C SER A 351 -7.50 23.47 -30.08
N GLY A 352 -7.87 22.77 -31.16
CA GLY A 352 -7.60 21.34 -31.33
C GLY A 352 -8.25 20.41 -30.31
N ASN A 353 -9.50 20.68 -29.89
CA ASN A 353 -10.27 19.88 -28.93
C ASN A 353 -9.56 19.70 -27.58
N ARG A 354 -9.07 20.80 -27.01
CA ARG A 354 -8.34 20.86 -25.73
C ARG A 354 -9.10 21.62 -24.65
N LEU A 355 -10.43 21.58 -24.71
CA LEU A 355 -11.26 22.36 -23.82
C LEU A 355 -11.24 21.73 -22.42
N PRO A 356 -10.93 22.48 -21.34
CA PRO A 356 -11.14 22.02 -19.99
C PRO A 356 -12.63 21.91 -19.72
N ILE A 357 -13.03 20.74 -19.25
CA ILE A 357 -14.40 20.42 -18.87
C ILE A 357 -14.44 20.35 -17.35
N PHE A 358 -15.22 21.23 -16.73
CA PHE A 358 -15.37 21.29 -15.29
C PHE A 358 -16.65 20.61 -14.82
N SER A 359 -16.57 19.95 -13.66
CA SER A 359 -17.75 19.42 -12.96
C SER A 359 -18.75 20.52 -12.59
N ILE A 360 -18.27 21.74 -12.29
CA ILE A 360 -19.09 22.92 -11.99
C ILE A 360 -19.67 23.48 -13.30
N PRO A 361 -21.00 23.46 -13.52
CA PRO A 361 -21.61 23.96 -14.76
C PRO A 361 -21.21 25.39 -15.13
N GLN A 362 -21.14 26.27 -14.14
CA GLN A 362 -20.82 27.69 -14.31
C GLN A 362 -19.35 27.95 -14.68
N ALA A 363 -18.45 26.99 -14.45
CA ALA A 363 -17.03 27.12 -14.77
C ALA A 363 -16.71 26.79 -16.24
N ASN A 364 -17.65 26.19 -16.96
CA ASN A 364 -17.47 25.85 -18.37
C ASN A 364 -17.65 27.10 -19.24
N ILE A 365 -16.53 27.70 -19.69
CA ILE A 365 -16.55 28.97 -20.42
C ILE A 365 -17.41 28.86 -21.68
N GLY A 366 -18.30 29.84 -21.89
CA GLY A 366 -19.22 29.89 -23.02
C GLY A 366 -20.35 28.85 -22.96
N ALA A 367 -20.56 28.20 -21.82
CA ALA A 367 -21.69 27.28 -21.60
C ALA A 367 -22.85 27.96 -20.86
N PRO A 368 -24.10 27.68 -21.24
CA PRO A 368 -25.23 27.99 -20.36
C PRO A 368 -25.08 27.27 -19.02
N SER A 369 -25.47 27.91 -17.92
CA SER A 369 -25.42 27.29 -16.57
C SER A 369 -26.34 26.07 -16.41
N SER A 370 -27.19 25.79 -17.39
CA SER A 370 -28.01 24.58 -17.47
C SER A 370 -27.25 23.35 -17.97
N VAL A 371 -26.04 23.49 -18.49
CA VAL A 371 -25.21 22.37 -18.98
C VAL A 371 -24.93 21.41 -17.83
N ARG A 372 -25.20 20.11 -18.06
CA ARG A 372 -24.94 19.04 -17.10
C ARG A 372 -23.81 18.19 -17.65
N GLN A 373 -22.61 18.51 -17.22
CA GLN A 373 -21.39 17.88 -17.71
C GLN A 373 -21.02 16.62 -16.94
N ILE A 374 -21.50 16.55 -15.71
CA ILE A 374 -21.32 15.45 -14.77
C ILE A 374 -22.69 15.04 -14.25
N VAL A 375 -22.87 13.75 -14.04
CA VAL A 375 -24.07 13.16 -13.44
C VAL A 375 -23.68 12.24 -12.30
N ASP A 376 -24.56 12.14 -11.32
CA ASP A 376 -24.50 11.11 -10.29
C ASP A 376 -25.14 9.84 -10.86
N VAL A 377 -24.34 8.78 -10.98
CA VAL A 377 -24.73 7.50 -11.60
C VAL A 377 -25.66 6.72 -10.68
N THR A 378 -25.46 6.81 -9.36
CA THR A 378 -26.11 5.97 -8.34
C THR A 378 -27.09 6.75 -7.46
N GLY A 379 -26.97 8.07 -7.41
CA GLY A 379 -27.72 8.95 -6.51
C GLY A 379 -27.14 9.04 -5.10
N LYS A 380 -25.98 8.43 -4.83
CA LYS A 380 -25.33 8.43 -3.52
C LYS A 380 -24.35 9.59 -3.32
N GLY A 381 -24.02 10.32 -4.38
CA GLY A 381 -23.00 11.36 -4.35
C GLY A 381 -21.57 10.82 -4.27
N ASP A 382 -21.32 9.57 -4.67
CA ASP A 382 -19.97 8.98 -4.65
C ASP A 382 -19.49 8.52 -6.03
N THR A 383 -20.41 8.21 -6.96
CA THR A 383 -20.09 7.63 -8.26
C THR A 383 -20.63 8.51 -9.38
N PHE A 384 -19.74 8.93 -10.27
CA PHE A 384 -20.02 9.97 -11.23
C PHE A 384 -19.65 9.55 -12.64
N GLY A 385 -20.47 9.97 -13.59
CA GLY A 385 -20.22 9.87 -15.03
C GLY A 385 -20.00 11.26 -15.59
N MET A 386 -18.99 11.44 -16.42
CA MET A 386 -18.70 12.69 -17.12
C MET A 386 -18.65 12.45 -18.60
N GLU A 387 -19.08 13.46 -19.35
CA GLU A 387 -18.86 13.49 -20.79
C GLU A 387 -17.50 14.10 -21.11
N ASP A 388 -16.80 13.54 -22.09
CA ASP A 388 -15.54 14.06 -22.60
C ASP A 388 -15.76 15.19 -23.60
N VAL A 389 -17.00 15.48 -23.99
CA VAL A 389 -17.42 16.64 -24.80
C VAL A 389 -18.51 17.44 -24.10
N ARG A 390 -18.62 18.73 -24.41
CA ARG A 390 -19.70 19.57 -23.90
C ARG A 390 -21.08 19.06 -24.31
N THR A 391 -21.95 18.86 -23.32
CA THR A 391 -23.28 18.25 -23.55
C THR A 391 -24.25 19.11 -24.35
N ASP A 392 -23.98 20.40 -24.53
CA ASP A 392 -24.80 21.30 -25.36
C ASP A 392 -24.36 21.38 -26.83
N TRP A 393 -23.29 20.69 -27.23
CA TRP A 393 -22.79 20.66 -28.61
C TRP A 393 -23.56 19.69 -29.52
N GLY A 394 -24.89 19.83 -29.57
CA GLY A 394 -25.75 19.17 -30.56
C GLY A 394 -25.57 17.64 -30.62
N THR A 395 -25.26 17.12 -31.80
CA THR A 395 -25.07 15.67 -32.06
C THR A 395 -23.65 15.17 -31.77
N THR A 396 -22.76 16.03 -31.29
CA THR A 396 -21.36 15.68 -31.02
C THR A 396 -21.19 15.03 -29.64
N SER A 397 -21.94 15.49 -28.64
CA SER A 397 -22.10 14.77 -27.37
C SER A 397 -23.29 13.82 -27.52
N ASP A 398 -23.13 12.60 -27.06
CA ASP A 398 -24.14 11.57 -27.14
C ASP A 398 -24.91 11.36 -25.83
N ARG A 399 -24.44 11.98 -24.75
CA ARG A 399 -25.13 12.12 -23.45
C ARG A 399 -25.36 10.78 -22.78
N ASP A 400 -24.45 9.86 -22.93
CA ASP A 400 -24.48 8.58 -22.23
C ASP A 400 -23.65 8.57 -20.94
N TYR A 401 -22.84 9.62 -20.73
CA TYR A 401 -22.02 9.90 -19.55
C TYR A 401 -21.07 8.75 -19.17
N ASN A 402 -20.73 7.92 -20.14
CA ASN A 402 -19.82 6.80 -19.94
C ASN A 402 -18.37 7.17 -20.24
N ASP A 403 -18.11 8.34 -20.86
CA ASP A 403 -16.77 8.72 -21.31
C ASP A 403 -15.76 8.68 -20.17
N MET A 404 -16.17 9.11 -18.98
CA MET A 404 -15.40 8.88 -17.77
C MET A 404 -16.32 8.53 -16.59
N VAL A 405 -16.26 7.28 -16.13
CA VAL A 405 -16.97 6.84 -14.93
C VAL A 405 -15.96 6.58 -13.81
N PHE A 406 -16.16 7.25 -12.68
CA PHE A 406 -15.28 7.15 -11.53
C PHE A 406 -16.07 7.20 -10.23
N ARG A 407 -15.47 6.67 -9.17
CA ARG A 407 -16.02 6.70 -7.81
C ARG A 407 -15.03 7.35 -6.86
N PHE A 408 -15.54 8.23 -6.00
CA PHE A 408 -14.81 8.79 -4.88
C PHE A 408 -15.05 7.94 -3.62
N THR A 409 -13.98 7.72 -2.84
CA THR A 409 -14.06 7.32 -1.44
C THR A 409 -13.47 8.42 -0.58
N GLY A 410 -13.95 8.59 0.66
CA GLY A 410 -13.50 9.68 1.53
C GLY A 410 -13.95 11.09 1.08
N ALA A 411 -14.89 11.15 0.14
CA ALA A 411 -15.55 12.38 -0.28
C ALA A 411 -16.95 12.08 -0.83
N THR A 412 -17.86 13.05 -0.69
CA THR A 412 -19.20 12.99 -1.28
C THR A 412 -19.48 14.27 -2.05
N GLY A 413 -20.10 14.19 -3.22
CA GLY A 413 -20.43 15.35 -4.05
C GLY A 413 -21.88 15.43 -4.48
N THR A 414 -22.20 16.56 -5.09
CA THR A 414 -23.53 16.85 -5.64
C THR A 414 -23.45 16.92 -7.16
N ALA A 415 -24.25 16.12 -7.84
CA ALA A 415 -24.48 16.21 -9.28
C ALA A 415 -25.95 15.82 -9.58
N PRO A 416 -26.52 16.23 -10.73
CA PRO A 416 -27.83 15.77 -11.12
C PRO A 416 -27.85 14.25 -11.31
N LEU A 417 -28.94 13.60 -10.91
CA LEU A 417 -29.10 12.18 -11.15
C LEU A 417 -29.10 11.86 -12.64
N MET A 418 -28.32 10.85 -13.03
CA MET A 418 -28.15 10.42 -14.42
C MET A 418 -29.49 10.12 -15.11
N ASP A 419 -30.47 9.57 -14.40
CA ASP A 419 -31.82 9.24 -14.91
C ASP A 419 -32.54 10.37 -15.65
N SER A 420 -32.24 11.62 -15.26
CA SER A 420 -32.88 12.82 -15.81
C SER A 420 -32.08 13.50 -16.93
N ASN A 421 -30.86 13.02 -17.21
CA ASN A 421 -29.91 13.67 -18.12
C ASN A 421 -29.41 12.74 -19.23
N VAL A 422 -29.35 11.43 -18.97
CA VAL A 422 -28.88 10.43 -19.93
C VAL A 422 -29.79 10.36 -21.15
N ASN A 423 -29.18 10.21 -22.33
CA ASN A 423 -29.88 9.74 -23.51
C ASN A 423 -30.33 8.30 -23.29
N ARG A 424 -31.63 8.09 -23.12
CA ARG A 424 -32.20 6.78 -22.77
C ARG A 424 -31.87 5.67 -23.76
N ASP A 425 -31.66 5.99 -25.03
CA ASP A 425 -31.28 4.98 -26.05
C ASP A 425 -29.81 4.53 -25.91
N ARG A 426 -29.02 5.20 -25.06
CA ARG A 426 -27.62 4.92 -24.78
C ARG A 426 -27.34 4.67 -23.29
N ASP A 427 -28.37 4.43 -22.48
CA ASP A 427 -28.17 4.12 -21.06
C ASP A 427 -27.47 2.77 -20.90
N TRP A 428 -26.17 2.81 -20.63
CA TRP A 428 -25.32 1.64 -20.52
C TRP A 428 -25.55 0.85 -19.23
N ARG A 429 -26.25 1.42 -18.23
CA ARG A 429 -26.48 0.78 -16.92
C ARG A 429 -27.31 -0.49 -17.04
N ASP A 430 -28.11 -0.61 -18.10
CA ASP A 430 -28.90 -1.81 -18.43
C ASP A 430 -28.10 -2.92 -19.14
N SER A 431 -26.83 -2.68 -19.46
CA SER A 431 -25.94 -3.73 -19.97
C SER A 431 -25.48 -4.67 -18.85
N SER A 432 -24.84 -5.80 -19.20
CA SER A 432 -24.26 -6.70 -18.18
C SER A 432 -23.16 -6.01 -17.38
N VAL A 433 -22.22 -5.35 -18.06
CA VAL A 433 -21.12 -4.64 -17.42
C VAL A 433 -21.63 -3.42 -16.66
N GLY A 434 -22.64 -2.71 -17.18
CA GLY A 434 -23.28 -1.59 -16.50
C GLY A 434 -23.90 -2.00 -15.17
N ARG A 435 -24.60 -3.14 -15.13
CA ARG A 435 -25.13 -3.68 -13.86
C ARG A 435 -24.03 -4.06 -12.88
N GLU A 436 -22.95 -4.68 -13.34
CA GLU A 436 -21.80 -5.02 -12.50
C GLU A 436 -21.13 -3.77 -11.91
N LEU A 437 -20.92 -2.73 -12.73
CA LEU A 437 -20.36 -1.45 -12.30
C LEU A 437 -21.28 -0.76 -11.30
N VAL A 438 -22.58 -0.65 -11.59
CA VAL A 438 -23.55 -0.04 -10.67
C VAL A 438 -23.64 -0.83 -9.36
N GLN A 439 -23.61 -2.16 -9.41
CA GLN A 439 -23.58 -3.00 -8.21
C GLN A 439 -22.33 -2.71 -7.36
N TYR A 440 -21.16 -2.63 -8.01
CA TYR A 440 -19.91 -2.27 -7.34
C TYR A 440 -19.96 -0.87 -6.71
N ALA A 441 -20.52 0.09 -7.43
CA ALA A 441 -20.66 1.48 -7.00
C ALA A 441 -21.69 1.68 -5.88
N THR A 442 -22.70 0.81 -5.79
CA THR A 442 -23.79 0.91 -4.81
C THR A 442 -23.56 0.11 -3.53
N ARG A 443 -22.37 -0.45 -3.33
CA ARG A 443 -22.02 -1.12 -2.06
C ARG A 443 -21.97 -0.13 -0.87
N PRO A 444 -22.16 -0.58 0.38
CA PRO A 444 -21.96 0.26 1.56
C PRO A 444 -20.49 0.63 1.72
N ASP A 445 -20.21 1.88 2.09
CA ASP A 445 -18.89 2.28 2.59
C ASP A 445 -18.84 1.94 4.08
N TYR A 446 -17.91 1.07 4.45
CA TYR A 446 -17.62 0.73 5.83
C TYR A 446 -16.54 1.68 6.33
N SER A 447 -16.68 2.28 7.53
CA SER A 447 -15.67 3.23 8.05
C SER A 447 -14.38 2.57 8.56
N GLY A 448 -14.38 1.24 8.69
CA GLY A 448 -13.23 0.44 9.07
C GLY A 448 -13.62 -1.00 9.42
N GLY A 449 -12.65 -1.78 9.91
CA GLY A 449 -12.89 -3.15 10.37
C GLY A 449 -12.92 -4.20 9.26
N ILE A 450 -12.43 -3.84 8.07
CA ILE A 450 -12.35 -4.72 6.91
C ILE A 450 -10.94 -5.30 6.81
N PHE A 451 -10.89 -6.54 6.36
CA PHE A 451 -9.66 -7.22 6.01
C PHE A 451 -9.64 -7.52 4.51
N ASP A 452 -8.59 -7.06 3.84
CA ASP A 452 -8.34 -7.31 2.42
C ASP A 452 -7.38 -8.48 2.28
N THR A 453 -7.83 -9.52 1.61
CA THR A 453 -7.00 -10.69 1.36
C THR A 453 -5.93 -10.40 0.30
N GLY A 454 -4.76 -11.03 0.44
CA GLY A 454 -3.73 -11.01 -0.59
C GLY A 454 -4.11 -11.81 -1.85
N GLU A 455 -3.17 -11.89 -2.80
CA GLU A 455 -3.38 -12.56 -4.09
C GLU A 455 -3.68 -14.07 -3.99
N SER A 456 -3.30 -14.72 -2.88
CA SER A 456 -3.59 -16.14 -2.65
C SER A 456 -5.00 -16.38 -2.09
N GLY A 457 -5.64 -15.35 -1.53
CA GLY A 457 -6.87 -15.51 -0.74
C GLY A 457 -6.70 -16.27 0.57
N MET A 458 -5.48 -16.70 0.92
CA MET A 458 -5.26 -17.46 2.14
C MET A 458 -5.07 -16.57 3.36
N VAL A 459 -5.85 -16.83 4.40
CA VAL A 459 -5.82 -16.11 5.67
C VAL A 459 -5.44 -17.06 6.78
N ARG A 460 -4.38 -16.74 7.54
CA ARG A 460 -3.96 -17.51 8.72
C ARG A 460 -4.33 -16.76 9.99
N VAL A 461 -5.02 -17.42 10.92
CA VAL A 461 -5.41 -16.86 12.21
C VAL A 461 -4.84 -17.72 13.35
N ASP A 462 -4.12 -17.11 14.28
CA ASP A 462 -3.59 -17.74 15.50
C ASP A 462 -4.30 -17.16 16.74
N PHE A 463 -4.84 -18.02 17.60
CA PHE A 463 -5.54 -17.62 18.82
C PHE A 463 -4.54 -17.53 19.98
N LEU A 464 -4.20 -16.31 20.37
CA LEU A 464 -3.05 -16.04 21.23
C LEU A 464 -3.41 -15.96 22.71
N TYR A 465 -4.48 -15.26 23.06
CA TYR A 465 -4.86 -15.02 24.45
C TYR A 465 -6.38 -14.88 24.61
N ASP A 466 -6.85 -15.27 25.80
CA ASP A 466 -8.23 -15.18 26.29
C ASP A 466 -8.22 -14.68 27.75
N GLY A 467 -8.67 -13.44 27.96
CA GLY A 467 -8.69 -12.76 29.26
C GLY A 467 -10.06 -12.70 29.94
N GLY A 468 -11.14 -13.05 29.24
CA GLY A 468 -12.50 -12.71 29.66
C GLY A 468 -13.33 -13.86 30.26
N TRP A 469 -14.29 -13.55 31.14
CA TRP A 469 -15.24 -14.53 31.75
C TRP A 469 -16.31 -15.05 30.78
N PHE A 470 -16.01 -15.16 29.49
CA PHE A 470 -17.04 -15.22 28.43
C PHE A 470 -17.04 -16.56 27.70
N GLN A 471 -18.05 -16.79 26.86
CA GLN A 471 -18.22 -18.05 26.12
C GLN A 471 -18.63 -17.74 24.70
N SER A 472 -17.68 -17.69 23.77
CA SER A 472 -17.93 -17.14 22.44
C SER A 472 -17.47 -18.04 21.29
N GLU A 473 -18.01 -17.80 20.10
CA GLU A 473 -17.42 -18.27 18.85
C GLU A 473 -16.91 -17.08 18.05
N LEU A 474 -15.65 -17.14 17.62
CA LEU A 474 -15.08 -16.18 16.67
C LEU A 474 -15.22 -16.76 15.27
N ALA A 475 -15.68 -15.94 14.33
CA ALA A 475 -15.86 -16.33 12.94
C ALA A 475 -15.37 -15.25 11.99
N ILE A 476 -15.10 -15.67 10.75
CA ILE A 476 -14.82 -14.80 9.61
C ILE A 476 -15.86 -15.02 8.52
N PHE A 477 -16.24 -13.95 7.82
CA PHE A 477 -17.19 -14.02 6.70
C PHE A 477 -16.79 -13.04 5.60
N SER A 478 -16.95 -13.46 4.35
CA SER A 478 -16.70 -12.65 3.16
C SER A 478 -17.80 -11.60 3.01
N LEU A 479 -17.38 -10.37 2.70
CA LEU A 479 -18.25 -9.26 2.35
C LEU A 479 -18.60 -9.23 0.86
N ASP A 480 -17.89 -10.02 0.04
CA ASP A 480 -18.11 -10.07 -1.41
C ASP A 480 -19.50 -10.65 -1.70
N GLY A 481 -20.34 -9.93 -2.44
CA GLY A 481 -21.74 -10.31 -2.65
C GLY A 481 -22.68 -9.96 -1.49
N MET A 482 -22.23 -9.22 -0.46
CA MET A 482 -23.09 -8.69 0.61
C MET A 482 -23.50 -7.22 0.39
N GLU A 483 -23.32 -6.66 -0.81
CA GLU A 483 -23.50 -5.23 -1.08
C GLU A 483 -24.95 -4.74 -0.87
N ASN A 484 -25.93 -5.66 -0.95
CA ASN A 484 -27.35 -5.34 -0.77
C ASN A 484 -27.82 -5.42 0.70
N PHE A 485 -26.98 -5.87 1.62
CA PHE A 485 -27.34 -5.98 3.03
C PHE A 485 -26.94 -4.70 3.76
N LYS A 486 -27.91 -4.04 4.41
CA LYS A 486 -27.62 -2.88 5.25
C LYS A 486 -26.82 -3.35 6.47
N ALA A 487 -25.60 -2.85 6.64
CA ALA A 487 -24.78 -3.13 7.83
C ALA A 487 -25.59 -2.89 9.12
N GLY A 488 -25.50 -3.84 10.05
CA GLY A 488 -26.20 -3.79 11.34
C GLY A 488 -27.68 -4.19 11.28
N SER A 489 -28.22 -4.48 10.09
CA SER A 489 -29.57 -5.02 9.97
C SER A 489 -29.62 -6.50 10.33
N THR A 490 -30.80 -6.96 10.72
CA THR A 490 -31.11 -8.36 11.02
C THR A 490 -30.73 -9.27 9.83
N GLU A 491 -30.98 -8.82 8.60
CA GLU A 491 -30.64 -9.55 7.37
C GLU A 491 -29.13 -9.66 7.16
N PHE A 492 -28.37 -8.59 7.44
CA PHE A 492 -26.91 -8.60 7.35
C PHE A 492 -26.32 -9.62 8.33
N ILE A 493 -26.74 -9.57 9.60
CA ILE A 493 -26.25 -10.45 10.66
C ILE A 493 -26.56 -11.91 10.33
N GLN A 494 -27.76 -12.17 9.82
CA GLN A 494 -28.17 -13.52 9.45
C GLN A 494 -27.36 -14.06 8.26
N GLU A 495 -27.12 -13.25 7.24
CA GLU A 495 -26.28 -13.65 6.09
C GLU A 495 -24.82 -13.83 6.48
N ALA A 496 -24.24 -12.93 7.29
CA ALA A 496 -22.89 -13.08 7.84
C ALA A 496 -22.75 -14.40 8.61
N SER A 497 -23.72 -14.73 9.44
CA SER A 497 -23.76 -16.00 10.19
C SER A 497 -23.86 -17.22 9.28
N ARG A 498 -24.69 -17.15 8.22
CA ARG A 498 -24.81 -18.24 7.23
C ARG A 498 -23.50 -18.46 6.46
N ARG A 499 -22.81 -17.38 6.09
CA ARG A 499 -21.52 -17.42 5.38
C ARG A 499 -20.41 -17.99 6.23
N ALA A 500 -20.32 -17.56 7.49
CA ALA A 500 -19.37 -18.11 8.47
C ALA A 500 -19.52 -19.63 8.68
N LEU A 501 -20.72 -20.19 8.52
CA LEU A 501 -20.98 -21.63 8.65
C LEU A 501 -20.75 -22.42 7.35
N SER A 502 -20.38 -21.76 6.26
CA SER A 502 -20.32 -22.40 4.95
C SER A 502 -19.12 -23.34 4.76
N ASP A 503 -18.07 -23.18 5.57
CA ASP A 503 -16.79 -23.89 5.43
C ASP A 503 -16.24 -23.76 3.99
N SER A 504 -16.28 -22.54 3.48
CA SER A 504 -15.94 -22.21 2.09
C SER A 504 -15.30 -20.81 2.01
N ASN A 505 -14.97 -20.35 0.81
CA ASN A 505 -14.45 -18.99 0.61
C ASN A 505 -15.40 -17.87 1.06
N LEU A 506 -16.65 -18.19 1.41
CA LEU A 506 -17.59 -17.26 2.03
C LEU A 506 -17.37 -17.09 3.54
N GLY A 507 -16.74 -18.01 4.26
CA GLY A 507 -16.50 -17.86 5.69
C GLY A 507 -16.33 -19.17 6.47
N TYR A 508 -15.81 -19.01 7.68
CA TYR A 508 -15.44 -20.09 8.60
C TYR A 508 -15.67 -19.69 10.06
N VAL A 509 -15.97 -20.68 10.91
CA VAL A 509 -15.83 -20.55 12.37
C VAL A 509 -14.36 -20.80 12.72
N VAL A 510 -13.71 -19.81 13.33
CA VAL A 510 -12.28 -19.81 13.62
C VAL A 510 -11.99 -20.60 14.90
N THR A 511 -12.48 -20.10 16.04
CA THR A 511 -12.26 -20.71 17.35
C THR A 511 -13.56 -20.82 18.14
N LYS A 512 -13.62 -21.85 18.99
CA LYS A 512 -14.72 -22.10 19.92
C LYS A 512 -14.15 -22.08 21.33
N ASP A 513 -14.31 -20.95 21.98
CA ASP A 513 -13.70 -20.66 23.28
C ASP A 513 -13.95 -21.75 24.35
N ARG A 514 -15.13 -22.38 24.34
CA ARG A 514 -15.46 -23.49 25.27
C ARG A 514 -14.58 -24.74 25.13
N THR A 515 -13.93 -24.96 23.99
CA THR A 515 -13.22 -26.21 23.69
C THR A 515 -11.80 -26.02 23.19
N ASP A 516 -11.44 -24.79 22.85
CA ASP A 516 -10.21 -24.44 22.16
C ASP A 516 -9.43 -23.48 23.05
N ALA A 517 -8.21 -23.85 23.44
CA ALA A 517 -7.39 -22.98 24.28
C ALA A 517 -6.60 -22.00 23.42
N ALA A 518 -6.40 -20.78 23.92
CA ALA A 518 -5.43 -19.87 23.36
C ALA A 518 -4.00 -20.34 23.65
N LYS A 519 -3.03 -19.76 22.94
CA LYS A 519 -1.63 -20.15 23.05
C LYS A 519 -1.02 -19.82 24.42
N PHE A 520 -1.33 -18.64 24.94
CA PHE A 520 -0.76 -18.11 26.18
C PHE A 520 -1.80 -18.14 27.30
N SER A 521 -1.41 -18.70 28.44
CA SER A 521 -2.21 -18.84 29.68
C SER A 521 -1.61 -18.12 30.89
N ASP A 522 -0.57 -17.32 30.67
CA ASP A 522 0.00 -16.53 31.75
C ASP A 522 -0.93 -15.37 32.11
N LYS A 523 -1.32 -15.30 33.38
CA LYS A 523 -2.22 -14.28 33.92
C LYS A 523 -1.70 -12.85 33.70
N VAL A 524 -2.48 -12.03 32.99
CA VAL A 524 -2.33 -10.56 33.01
C VAL A 524 -2.89 -10.02 34.33
N ALA A 525 -2.32 -8.94 34.88
CA ALA A 525 -2.83 -8.34 36.11
C ALA A 525 -4.32 -7.92 35.93
N TRP A 526 -5.07 -7.74 37.04
CA TRP A 526 -6.52 -7.40 37.10
C TRP A 526 -7.54 -8.34 36.44
N GLU A 527 -7.12 -9.30 35.62
CA GLU A 527 -8.00 -10.33 35.04
C GLU A 527 -7.62 -11.76 35.44
N ALA A 528 -8.50 -12.71 35.18
CA ALA A 528 -8.23 -14.14 35.36
C ALA A 528 -7.99 -14.80 33.99
N ASP A 529 -7.26 -15.91 33.98
CA ASP A 529 -7.02 -16.69 32.76
C ASP A 529 -8.15 -17.71 32.60
N PHE A 530 -8.85 -17.69 31.45
CA PHE A 530 -10.01 -18.53 31.15
C PHE A 530 -9.74 -19.65 30.16
N ASN A 531 -8.49 -19.78 29.69
CA ASN A 531 -8.07 -20.79 28.72
C ASN A 531 -8.62 -22.19 29.02
N ALA A 532 -9.49 -22.68 28.13
CA ALA A 532 -10.10 -23.99 28.23
C ALA A 532 -9.84 -24.85 26.99
N GLY A 533 -9.44 -26.12 27.19
CA GLY A 533 -9.25 -27.07 26.10
C GLY A 533 -7.81 -27.18 25.60
N ALA A 534 -7.63 -27.54 24.32
CA ALA A 534 -6.32 -27.72 23.71
C ALA A 534 -6.06 -26.66 22.65
N TYR A 535 -4.86 -26.06 22.67
CA TYR A 535 -4.44 -25.14 21.63
C TYR A 535 -4.31 -25.88 20.30
N LYS A 536 -5.08 -25.43 19.30
CA LYS A 536 -5.18 -26.08 17.99
C LYS A 536 -4.08 -25.68 17.01
N GLY A 537 -3.20 -24.77 17.40
CA GLY A 537 -2.27 -24.15 16.46
C GLY A 537 -2.95 -23.03 15.65
N ALA A 538 -2.13 -22.28 14.92
CA ALA A 538 -2.64 -21.34 13.94
C ALA A 538 -3.36 -22.08 12.81
N GLN A 539 -4.54 -21.59 12.43
CA GLN A 539 -5.40 -22.18 11.40
C GLN A 539 -5.33 -21.35 10.12
N THR A 540 -5.38 -22.02 8.97
CA THR A 540 -5.38 -21.38 7.66
C THR A 540 -6.73 -21.59 6.98
N PHE A 541 -7.30 -20.52 6.45
CA PHE A 541 -8.60 -20.46 5.80
C PHE A 541 -8.44 -19.97 4.37
N ASN A 542 -9.16 -20.60 3.44
CA ASN A 542 -9.17 -20.20 2.03
C ASN A 542 -10.33 -19.24 1.79
N MET A 543 -10.05 -17.95 1.69
CA MET A 543 -10.99 -16.89 1.33
C MET A 543 -10.86 -16.56 -0.17
N ALA A 544 -11.71 -15.67 -0.68
CA ALA A 544 -11.59 -15.21 -2.07
C ALA A 544 -10.30 -14.41 -2.28
N PRO A 545 -9.46 -14.70 -3.30
CA PRO A 545 -8.29 -13.89 -3.64
C PRO A 545 -8.64 -12.44 -3.91
N ARG A 546 -7.90 -11.50 -3.32
CA ARG A 546 -8.17 -10.05 -3.41
C ARG A 546 -9.61 -9.67 -3.01
N GLY A 547 -10.28 -10.51 -2.22
CA GLY A 547 -11.60 -10.26 -1.67
C GLY A 547 -11.55 -9.61 -0.29
N HIS A 548 -12.74 -9.26 0.20
CA HIS A 548 -12.93 -8.56 1.47
C HIS A 548 -13.61 -9.47 2.50
N PHE A 549 -13.17 -9.43 3.75
CA PHE A 549 -13.83 -10.14 4.85
C PHE A 549 -13.82 -9.33 6.15
N ALA A 550 -14.64 -9.75 7.09
CA ALA A 550 -14.71 -9.18 8.43
C ALA A 550 -14.82 -10.29 9.48
N PHE A 551 -14.56 -9.92 10.73
CA PHE A 551 -14.70 -10.79 11.88
C PHE A 551 -16.06 -10.57 12.56
N MET A 552 -16.59 -11.64 13.12
CA MET A 552 -17.78 -11.65 13.97
C MET A 552 -17.49 -12.48 15.22
N LEU A 553 -17.64 -11.87 16.38
CA LEU A 553 -17.62 -12.49 17.69
C LEU A 553 -19.06 -12.70 18.16
N VAL A 554 -19.50 -13.95 18.28
CA VAL A 554 -20.84 -14.28 18.79
C VAL A 554 -20.73 -14.55 20.29
N GLN A 555 -21.19 -13.59 21.08
CA GLN A 555 -21.16 -13.67 22.53
C GLN A 555 -22.18 -14.65 23.09
N ASN A 556 -21.79 -15.43 24.10
CA ASN A 556 -22.61 -16.36 24.89
C ASN A 556 -23.45 -17.35 24.06
N ASN A 557 -23.12 -17.52 22.79
CA ASN A 557 -23.89 -18.28 21.83
C ASN A 557 -23.00 -18.81 20.70
N THR A 558 -23.60 -19.57 19.79
CA THR A 558 -22.89 -20.08 18.59
C THR A 558 -23.34 -19.34 17.34
N VAL A 559 -22.47 -19.27 16.35
CA VAL A 559 -22.81 -18.75 15.02
C VAL A 559 -24.00 -19.50 14.44
N ALA A 560 -24.05 -20.82 14.67
CA ALA A 560 -25.15 -21.68 14.26
C ALA A 560 -26.48 -21.30 14.91
N ALA A 561 -26.49 -20.93 16.19
CA ALA A 561 -27.71 -20.51 16.87
C ALA A 561 -28.25 -19.18 16.30
N ILE A 562 -27.38 -18.18 16.09
CA ILE A 562 -27.78 -16.89 15.53
C ILE A 562 -28.29 -17.03 14.09
N ALA A 563 -27.64 -17.86 13.26
CA ALA A 563 -28.10 -18.13 11.89
C ALA A 563 -29.51 -18.74 11.85
N ASN A 564 -29.81 -19.64 12.79
CA ASN A 564 -31.07 -20.37 12.86
C ASN A 564 -32.21 -19.56 13.49
N ASP A 565 -31.90 -18.74 14.49
CA ASP A 565 -32.89 -17.90 15.19
C ASP A 565 -32.30 -16.51 15.49
N ILE A 566 -32.55 -15.60 14.56
CA ILE A 566 -32.06 -14.22 14.67
C ILE A 566 -32.72 -13.43 15.82
N SER A 567 -33.82 -13.93 16.42
CA SER A 567 -34.45 -13.26 17.56
C SER A 567 -33.59 -13.29 18.83
N LEU A 568 -32.63 -14.23 18.90
CA LEU A 568 -31.69 -14.38 20.01
C LEU A 568 -30.84 -13.12 20.25
N ILE A 569 -30.61 -12.29 19.22
CA ILE A 569 -29.83 -11.04 19.36
C ILE A 569 -30.49 -10.01 20.29
N ASN A 570 -31.78 -10.16 20.57
CA ASN A 570 -32.51 -9.30 21.52
C ASN A 570 -32.33 -9.73 22.98
N GLN A 571 -31.68 -10.86 23.23
CA GLN A 571 -31.38 -11.33 24.57
C GLN A 571 -30.05 -10.72 25.04
N THR A 572 -29.99 -10.30 26.30
CA THR A 572 -28.79 -9.72 26.90
C THR A 572 -27.59 -10.66 26.74
N GLY A 573 -26.50 -10.13 26.17
CA GLY A 573 -25.24 -10.87 26.00
C GLY A 573 -25.17 -11.81 24.80
N ASN A 574 -26.18 -11.82 23.91
CA ASN A 574 -26.20 -12.66 22.69
C ASN A 574 -26.01 -11.88 21.39
N LEU A 575 -25.72 -10.59 21.49
CA LEU A 575 -25.55 -9.73 20.32
C LEU A 575 -24.22 -10.04 19.64
N PRO A 576 -24.19 -10.39 18.33
CA PRO A 576 -22.94 -10.53 17.62
C PRO A 576 -22.23 -9.18 17.52
N ILE A 577 -20.92 -9.24 17.72
CA ILE A 577 -20.04 -8.10 17.67
C ILE A 577 -19.14 -8.23 16.45
N PHE A 578 -19.07 -7.20 15.64
CA PHE A 578 -18.36 -7.19 14.37
C PHE A 578 -17.12 -6.31 14.42
N SER A 579 -16.11 -6.67 13.64
CA SER A 579 -14.96 -5.78 13.39
C SER A 579 -15.40 -4.49 12.69
N ILE A 580 -16.44 -4.56 11.85
CA ILE A 580 -17.05 -3.42 11.15
C ILE A 580 -17.92 -2.61 12.13
N PRO A 581 -17.61 -1.33 12.40
CA PRO A 581 -18.39 -0.50 13.33
C PRO A 581 -19.88 -0.40 12.97
N GLU A 582 -20.22 -0.18 11.70
CA GLU A 582 -21.60 -0.04 11.22
C GLU A 582 -22.40 -1.36 11.27
N ALA A 583 -21.70 -2.49 11.32
CA ALA A 583 -22.34 -3.80 11.42
C ALA A 583 -22.81 -4.12 12.85
N ASN A 584 -22.34 -3.37 13.84
CA ASN A 584 -22.75 -3.53 15.22
C ASN A 584 -24.11 -2.84 15.46
N PRO A 585 -25.15 -3.60 15.85
CA PRO A 585 -26.48 -3.04 16.06
C PRO A 585 -26.45 -2.00 17.19
N PHE A 586 -27.21 -0.90 17.03
CA PHE A 586 -27.37 0.20 18.00
C PHE A 586 -26.25 1.25 18.07
N GLY A 587 -25.41 1.38 17.04
CA GLY A 587 -24.60 2.58 16.83
C GLY A 587 -23.33 2.68 17.69
N THR A 588 -22.67 1.55 17.95
CA THR A 588 -21.35 1.52 18.59
C THR A 588 -20.32 2.18 17.66
N ALA A 589 -20.16 3.49 17.83
CA ALA A 589 -19.18 4.29 17.13
C ALA A 589 -17.77 3.90 17.58
N PHE A 590 -17.00 3.32 16.65
CA PHE A 590 -15.55 3.13 16.68
C PHE A 590 -14.96 2.24 17.79
N GLY A 591 -14.16 1.23 17.38
CA GLY A 591 -13.08 0.69 18.21
C GLY A 591 -13.27 -0.69 18.82
N GLN A 592 -14.32 -1.44 18.49
CA GLN A 592 -14.60 -2.76 19.09
C GLN A 592 -13.52 -3.82 18.79
N MET A 593 -12.84 -3.67 17.67
CA MET A 593 -11.61 -4.37 17.34
C MET A 593 -10.49 -3.34 17.19
N VAL A 594 -9.31 -3.65 17.69
CA VAL A 594 -8.12 -2.79 17.62
C VAL A 594 -6.92 -3.55 17.09
N ASN A 595 -6.04 -2.82 16.42
CA ASN A 595 -4.71 -3.28 16.06
C ASN A 595 -3.74 -2.96 17.21
N VAL A 596 -3.21 -4.00 17.85
CA VAL A 596 -2.48 -3.93 19.12
C VAL A 596 -1.13 -3.22 18.97
N ASP A 597 -0.42 -3.49 17.87
CA ASP A 597 0.98 -3.11 17.66
C ASP A 597 1.30 -2.59 16.25
N GLY A 598 0.31 -2.52 15.36
CA GLY A 598 0.49 -2.19 13.95
C GLY A 598 1.10 -3.31 13.12
N LYS A 599 1.20 -4.53 13.66
CA LYS A 599 1.92 -5.67 13.05
C LYS A 599 1.04 -6.94 13.01
N ASN A 600 -0.22 -6.73 12.63
CA ASN A 600 -1.24 -7.75 12.42
C ASN A 600 -1.61 -8.57 13.68
N THR A 601 -1.34 -8.02 14.87
CA THR A 601 -1.91 -8.50 16.13
C THR A 601 -3.15 -7.68 16.41
N TYR A 602 -4.28 -8.34 16.64
CA TYR A 602 -5.56 -7.70 16.86
C TYR A 602 -6.22 -8.18 18.12
N ALA A 603 -6.98 -7.29 18.75
CA ALA A 603 -7.73 -7.61 19.93
C ALA A 603 -9.18 -7.13 19.83
N PHE A 604 -10.07 -7.87 20.49
CA PHE A 604 -11.46 -7.52 20.68
C PHE A 604 -11.73 -7.14 22.12
N GLU A 605 -12.62 -6.18 22.30
CA GLU A 605 -13.44 -6.11 23.50
C GLU A 605 -14.62 -7.04 23.32
N ASP A 606 -14.94 -7.81 24.34
CA ASP A 606 -16.16 -8.59 24.34
C ASP A 606 -17.37 -7.69 24.64
N ASN A 607 -17.23 -6.65 25.45
CA ASN A 607 -18.35 -5.80 25.82
C ASN A 607 -18.49 -4.60 24.89
N ARG A 608 -19.74 -4.13 24.73
CA ARG A 608 -20.02 -2.96 23.91
C ARG A 608 -19.44 -1.69 24.53
N LEU A 609 -18.75 -0.91 23.70
CA LEU A 609 -18.07 0.34 24.10
C LEU A 609 -19.00 1.51 24.45
N ASP A 610 -20.28 1.46 24.04
CA ASP A 610 -21.26 2.53 24.24
C ASP A 610 -22.04 2.41 25.56
N LEU A 611 -21.80 1.35 26.34
CA LEU A 611 -22.41 1.15 27.64
C LEU A 611 -21.44 1.60 28.75
N PRO A 612 -21.62 2.80 29.35
CA PRO A 612 -20.57 3.53 30.07
C PRO A 612 -20.08 2.93 31.40
N ASN A 613 -20.34 1.65 31.72
CA ASN A 613 -19.84 0.97 32.92
C ASN A 613 -19.67 -0.56 32.73
N ILE A 614 -19.56 -1.05 31.49
CA ILE A 614 -19.51 -2.50 31.22
C ILE A 614 -18.19 -2.91 30.56
N SER A 615 -17.76 -2.23 29.49
CA SER A 615 -16.44 -2.44 28.92
C SER A 615 -15.37 -1.69 29.72
N ASP A 616 -14.28 -2.37 30.04
CA ASP A 616 -13.10 -1.87 30.73
C ASP A 616 -11.98 -1.40 29.80
N ARG A 617 -12.13 -1.63 28.48
CA ARG A 617 -11.28 -1.07 27.42
C ARG A 617 -9.82 -1.49 27.52
N ASP A 618 -9.53 -2.69 27.99
CA ASP A 618 -8.19 -3.27 28.03
C ASP A 618 -7.85 -4.17 26.85
N TYR A 619 -8.83 -4.58 26.04
CA TYR A 619 -8.68 -5.27 24.77
C TYR A 619 -7.83 -6.53 24.91
N ASN A 620 -8.16 -7.38 25.88
CA ASN A 620 -7.51 -8.66 26.12
C ASN A 620 -8.49 -9.84 26.23
N ASP A 621 -9.79 -9.61 26.02
CA ASP A 621 -10.80 -10.68 25.97
C ASP A 621 -10.48 -11.70 24.88
N ILE A 622 -10.13 -11.22 23.69
CA ILE A 622 -9.65 -12.05 22.60
C ILE A 622 -8.46 -11.36 21.96
N VAL A 623 -7.33 -12.06 21.86
CA VAL A 623 -6.16 -11.60 21.10
C VAL A 623 -5.84 -12.63 20.03
N ILE A 624 -5.78 -12.17 18.78
CA ILE A 624 -5.47 -12.99 17.61
C ILE A 624 -4.32 -12.38 16.82
N GLN A 625 -3.57 -13.22 16.12
CA GLN A 625 -2.70 -12.79 15.04
C GLN A 625 -3.33 -13.20 13.71
N VAL A 626 -3.40 -12.25 12.77
CA VAL A 626 -3.89 -12.51 11.41
C VAL A 626 -2.75 -12.32 10.41
N LYS A 627 -2.59 -13.23 9.45
CA LYS A 627 -1.63 -13.09 8.35
C LYS A 627 -2.28 -13.41 7.01
N GLY A 628 -1.75 -12.84 5.93
CA GLY A 628 -2.30 -13.01 4.58
C GLY A 628 -3.42 -12.02 4.22
N ALA A 629 -3.67 -11.05 5.11
CA ALA A 629 -4.60 -9.96 4.87
C ALA A 629 -4.02 -8.64 5.43
N THR A 630 -4.39 -7.53 4.81
CA THR A 630 -4.21 -6.17 5.35
C THR A 630 -5.53 -5.69 5.95
N SER A 631 -5.49 -4.72 6.86
CA SER A 631 -6.70 -4.21 7.50
C SER A 631 -6.63 -2.71 7.75
N ASP A 632 -7.79 -2.07 7.83
CA ASP A 632 -7.97 -0.66 8.23
C ASP A 632 -8.38 -0.49 9.72
N VAL A 633 -8.25 -1.55 10.53
CA VAL A 633 -8.57 -1.54 11.97
C VAL A 633 -7.70 -0.51 12.72
N PRO A 634 -8.29 0.36 13.57
CA PRO A 634 -7.57 1.44 14.26
C PRO A 634 -6.53 0.91 15.28
N LEU A 635 -5.47 1.70 15.50
CA LEU A 635 -4.45 1.39 16.52
C LEU A 635 -5.03 1.49 17.93
N MET A 636 -4.67 0.53 18.79
CA MET A 636 -5.13 0.43 20.16
C MET A 636 -4.78 1.66 21.03
N ASN A 637 -3.69 2.38 20.70
CA ASN A 637 -3.18 3.51 21.49
C ASN A 637 -4.20 4.63 21.73
N SER A 638 -5.15 4.85 20.82
CA SER A 638 -6.16 5.91 20.95
C SER A 638 -7.43 5.45 21.65
N LEU A 639 -7.55 4.17 22.00
CA LEU A 639 -8.81 3.54 22.44
C LEU A 639 -8.68 2.80 23.77
N VAL A 640 -7.50 2.28 24.09
CA VAL A 640 -7.23 1.54 25.32
C VAL A 640 -7.31 2.44 26.55
N ASN A 641 -7.82 1.89 27.65
CA ASN A 641 -7.68 2.48 28.97
C ASN A 641 -6.20 2.43 29.40
N PRO A 642 -5.51 3.58 29.57
CA PRO A 642 -4.08 3.58 29.90
C PRO A 642 -3.72 2.84 31.18
N ASP A 643 -4.64 2.76 32.14
CA ASP A 643 -4.43 2.08 33.43
C ASP A 643 -4.50 0.55 33.31
N ARG A 644 -4.96 0.03 32.17
CA ARG A 644 -5.14 -1.40 31.92
C ARG A 644 -4.44 -1.90 30.65
N ASP A 645 -3.44 -1.15 30.16
CA ASP A 645 -2.65 -1.57 29.02
C ASP A 645 -1.76 -2.78 29.36
N TRP A 646 -2.22 -3.97 28.97
CA TRP A 646 -1.57 -5.26 29.26
C TRP A 646 -0.25 -5.46 28.51
N ARG A 647 0.04 -4.67 27.46
CA ARG A 647 1.25 -4.82 26.63
C ARG A 647 2.52 -4.66 27.44
N GLY A 648 2.49 -3.88 28.53
CA GLY A 648 3.62 -3.69 29.43
C GLY A 648 3.89 -4.85 30.39
N SER A 649 2.94 -5.79 30.53
CA SER A 649 3.08 -6.94 31.43
C SER A 649 4.07 -7.98 30.89
N THR A 650 4.57 -8.87 31.76
CA THR A 650 5.45 -9.97 31.32
C THR A 650 4.75 -10.90 30.32
N ALA A 651 3.49 -11.26 30.57
CA ALA A 651 2.68 -12.07 29.66
C ALA A 651 2.48 -11.36 28.32
N GLY A 652 2.12 -10.07 28.36
CA GLY A 652 1.96 -9.23 27.17
C GLY A 652 3.23 -9.15 26.32
N GLN A 653 4.40 -8.95 26.96
CA GLN A 653 5.69 -8.93 26.26
C GLN A 653 6.04 -10.30 25.65
N GLN A 654 5.75 -11.41 26.33
CA GLN A 654 5.97 -12.74 25.75
C GLN A 654 5.08 -12.99 24.54
N LEU A 655 3.80 -12.61 24.62
CA LEU A 655 2.85 -12.70 23.52
C LEU A 655 3.32 -11.86 22.33
N LEU A 656 3.66 -10.59 22.56
CA LEU A 656 4.10 -9.69 21.50
C LEU A 656 5.43 -10.13 20.89
N ASN A 657 6.36 -10.68 21.68
CA ASN A 657 7.60 -11.26 21.14
C ASN A 657 7.33 -12.48 20.27
N TYR A 658 6.36 -13.32 20.64
CA TYR A 658 5.92 -14.41 19.79
C TYR A 658 5.27 -13.87 18.51
N ALA A 659 4.27 -12.99 18.62
CA ALA A 659 3.54 -12.46 17.48
C ALA A 659 4.49 -11.77 16.48
N ASN A 660 5.46 -11.00 16.97
CA ASN A 660 6.37 -10.21 16.14
C ASN A 660 7.64 -10.93 15.68
N ARG A 661 7.78 -12.23 15.97
CA ARG A 661 8.94 -13.00 15.50
C ARG A 661 8.90 -13.21 13.99
N SER A 662 10.07 -13.22 13.35
CA SER A 662 10.20 -13.85 12.03
C SER A 662 9.91 -15.34 12.18
N GLU A 663 9.00 -15.89 11.38
CA GLU A 663 8.77 -17.35 11.37
C GLU A 663 9.94 -18.14 10.77
N TYR A 664 10.88 -17.44 10.13
CA TYR A 664 12.02 -18.01 9.46
C TYR A 664 13.32 -17.41 10.04
N ASP A 665 13.81 -17.97 11.15
CA ASP A 665 14.99 -17.50 11.88
C ASP A 665 16.25 -18.36 11.65
N LYS A 666 16.07 -19.57 11.10
CA LYS A 666 17.14 -20.52 10.78
C LYS A 666 16.96 -21.17 9.41
N GLY A 667 18.09 -21.49 8.77
CA GLY A 667 18.13 -22.12 7.44
C GLY A 667 17.73 -21.15 6.32
N VAL A 668 17.92 -19.85 6.54
CA VAL A 668 17.56 -18.80 5.58
C VAL A 668 18.78 -18.04 5.08
N ILE A 669 18.68 -17.58 3.84
CA ILE A 669 19.63 -16.66 3.19
C ILE A 669 18.92 -15.31 3.10
N ALA A 670 19.41 -14.29 3.82
CA ALA A 670 18.88 -12.93 3.74
C ALA A 670 19.73 -12.11 2.77
N SER A 671 19.10 -11.55 1.74
CA SER A 671 19.75 -10.65 0.80
C SER A 671 20.13 -9.33 1.50
N GLY A 672 21.20 -8.69 1.04
CA GLY A 672 21.56 -7.37 1.55
C GLY A 672 20.83 -6.23 0.85
N LYS A 673 21.32 -5.01 1.06
CA LYS A 673 20.75 -3.78 0.49
C LYS A 673 20.82 -3.74 -1.03
N SER A 674 21.80 -4.42 -1.63
CA SER A 674 21.99 -4.47 -3.07
C SER A 674 21.04 -5.46 -3.76
N GLY A 675 20.54 -6.46 -3.03
CA GLY A 675 19.80 -7.59 -3.59
C GLY A 675 20.65 -8.52 -4.48
N SER A 676 21.95 -8.28 -4.62
CA SER A 676 22.83 -9.05 -5.48
C SER A 676 23.43 -10.26 -4.76
N LEU A 677 23.27 -11.45 -5.34
CA LEU A 677 23.81 -12.71 -4.82
C LEU A 677 24.51 -13.49 -5.93
N GLU A 678 25.74 -13.92 -5.69
CA GLU A 678 26.49 -14.83 -6.54
C GLU A 678 26.49 -16.23 -5.92
N VAL A 679 26.08 -17.25 -6.67
CA VAL A 679 26.05 -18.65 -6.25
C VAL A 679 26.85 -19.50 -7.22
N GLU A 680 27.73 -20.34 -6.71
CA GLU A 680 28.60 -21.21 -7.52
C GLU A 680 28.56 -22.65 -6.99
N PHE A 681 28.29 -23.61 -7.87
CA PHE A 681 28.23 -25.03 -7.52
C PHE A 681 29.64 -25.64 -7.48
N LEU A 682 30.11 -26.02 -6.28
CA LEU A 682 31.49 -26.45 -6.07
C LEU A 682 31.64 -27.97 -6.08
N TYR A 683 30.75 -28.71 -5.42
CA TYR A 683 30.94 -30.15 -5.23
C TYR A 683 29.62 -30.94 -5.18
N ASP A 684 29.68 -32.19 -5.64
CA ASP A 684 28.60 -33.18 -5.71
C ASP A 684 29.09 -34.53 -5.18
N GLY A 685 29.03 -34.71 -3.85
CA GLY A 685 29.57 -35.89 -3.14
C GLY A 685 28.59 -37.05 -2.98
N GLY A 686 27.30 -36.75 -3.03
CA GLY A 686 26.22 -37.70 -2.84
C GLY A 686 25.76 -38.29 -4.15
N ALA A 687 25.04 -39.41 -4.12
CA ALA A 687 24.28 -39.88 -5.28
C ALA A 687 23.04 -39.00 -5.55
N TYR A 688 23.10 -37.71 -5.17
CA TYR A 688 22.01 -36.78 -5.34
C TYR A 688 21.69 -36.64 -6.81
N ARG A 689 20.39 -36.73 -7.08
CA ARG A 689 19.81 -36.52 -8.39
C ARG A 689 18.68 -35.55 -8.17
N GLY A 690 18.59 -34.44 -8.90
CA GLY A 690 17.43 -33.55 -8.87
C GLY A 690 17.73 -32.05 -8.84
N ASP A 691 16.67 -31.23 -8.84
CA ASP A 691 16.79 -29.77 -8.86
C ASP A 691 17.03 -29.20 -7.46
N VAL A 692 17.80 -28.10 -7.38
CA VAL A 692 17.90 -27.25 -6.19
C VAL A 692 17.50 -25.83 -6.57
N GLY A 693 16.66 -25.20 -5.75
CA GLY A 693 16.20 -23.83 -5.97
C GLY A 693 16.23 -22.98 -4.70
N ILE A 694 16.15 -21.66 -4.90
CA ILE A 694 16.00 -20.66 -3.86
C ILE A 694 14.70 -19.90 -4.08
N PHE A 695 13.95 -19.60 -3.01
CA PHE A 695 12.64 -18.94 -3.09
C PHE A 695 12.44 -17.92 -1.98
N ASN A 696 11.75 -16.82 -2.31
CA ASN A 696 11.43 -15.72 -1.42
C ASN A 696 10.44 -16.19 -0.34
N LEU A 697 10.70 -15.83 0.93
CA LEU A 697 9.87 -16.18 2.09
C LEU A 697 8.83 -15.13 2.46
N ASP A 698 8.86 -13.95 1.86
CA ASP A 698 7.89 -12.89 2.11
C ASP A 698 6.48 -13.38 1.77
N GLY A 699 5.59 -13.33 2.77
CA GLY A 699 4.21 -13.79 2.63
C GLY A 699 4.07 -15.32 2.59
N MET A 700 5.12 -16.11 2.85
CA MET A 700 5.01 -17.58 2.92
C MET A 700 4.44 -18.06 4.26
N GLU A 701 4.50 -17.23 5.31
CA GLU A 701 4.01 -17.52 6.67
C GLU A 701 2.49 -17.76 6.75
N ILE A 702 1.76 -17.49 5.66
CA ILE A 702 0.33 -17.83 5.53
C ILE A 702 0.10 -19.33 5.35
N TYR A 703 1.09 -20.05 4.81
CA TYR A 703 0.99 -21.48 4.56
C TYR A 703 1.43 -22.25 5.79
N ALA A 704 0.68 -23.31 6.15
CA ALA A 704 1.14 -24.25 7.15
C ALA A 704 2.46 -24.89 6.68
N ALA A 705 3.45 -24.94 7.58
CA ALA A 705 4.77 -25.43 7.26
C ALA A 705 4.72 -26.90 6.76
N GLY A 706 5.37 -27.17 5.64
CA GLY A 706 5.38 -28.50 5.00
C GLY A 706 4.06 -28.95 4.35
N SER A 707 3.04 -28.07 4.27
CA SER A 707 1.80 -28.36 3.55
C SER A 707 1.99 -28.41 2.03
N ALA A 708 1.09 -29.10 1.32
CA ALA A 708 1.11 -29.14 -0.14
C ALA A 708 1.03 -27.73 -0.77
N ALA A 709 0.32 -26.80 -0.14
CA ALA A 709 0.22 -25.41 -0.59
C ALA A 709 1.55 -24.65 -0.42
N PHE A 710 2.24 -24.82 0.73
CA PHE A 710 3.59 -24.28 0.92
C PHE A 710 4.55 -24.82 -0.15
N ILE A 711 4.51 -26.14 -0.37
CA ILE A 711 5.39 -26.83 -1.33
C ILE A 711 5.16 -26.32 -2.76
N ALA A 712 3.89 -26.18 -3.17
CA ALA A 712 3.51 -25.68 -4.49
C ALA A 712 4.04 -24.27 -4.74
N GLU A 713 3.82 -23.36 -3.77
CA GLU A 713 4.21 -21.96 -3.91
C GLU A 713 5.73 -21.79 -3.85
N ALA A 714 6.42 -22.51 -2.97
CA ALA A 714 7.88 -22.51 -2.92
C ALA A 714 8.49 -22.98 -4.25
N ALA A 715 7.96 -24.05 -4.84
CA ALA A 715 8.40 -24.55 -6.14
C ALA A 715 8.12 -23.54 -7.27
N ARG A 716 6.93 -22.94 -7.29
CA ARG A 716 6.55 -21.90 -8.26
C ARG A 716 7.48 -20.68 -8.19
N ARG A 717 7.80 -20.22 -6.98
CA ARG A 717 8.74 -19.11 -6.74
C ARG A 717 10.16 -19.47 -7.16
N ALA A 718 10.65 -20.66 -6.82
CA ALA A 718 11.98 -21.10 -7.25
C ALA A 718 12.10 -21.18 -8.79
N ALA A 719 11.04 -21.57 -9.49
CA ALA A 719 11.02 -21.64 -10.95
C ALA A 719 10.81 -20.29 -11.66
N SER A 720 10.54 -19.19 -10.95
CA SER A 720 10.08 -17.94 -11.56
C SER A 720 11.16 -17.17 -12.31
N ASN A 721 12.44 -17.45 -12.03
CA ASN A 721 13.58 -16.72 -12.58
C ASN A 721 13.46 -15.19 -12.37
N SER A 722 13.05 -14.79 -11.17
CA SER A 722 12.77 -13.39 -10.81
C SER A 722 13.17 -13.13 -9.36
N THR A 723 12.87 -11.94 -8.83
CA THR A 723 13.09 -11.62 -7.41
C THR A 723 12.36 -12.56 -6.44
N GLN A 724 11.42 -13.37 -6.93
CA GLN A 724 10.74 -14.41 -6.16
C GLN A 724 11.58 -15.69 -6.00
N GLY A 725 12.53 -15.98 -6.89
CA GLY A 725 13.35 -17.18 -6.79
C GLY A 725 14.00 -17.63 -8.11
N TYR A 726 14.93 -18.59 -7.97
CA TYR A 726 15.75 -19.12 -9.04
C TYR A 726 16.05 -20.61 -8.84
N VAL A 727 16.18 -21.36 -9.95
CA VAL A 727 16.75 -22.70 -9.95
C VAL A 727 18.28 -22.59 -9.95
N LEU A 728 18.91 -23.09 -8.89
CA LEU A 728 20.36 -23.03 -8.67
C LEU A 728 21.09 -24.20 -9.31
N LEU A 729 20.49 -25.39 -9.29
CA LEU A 729 21.03 -26.62 -9.87
C LEU A 729 19.93 -27.35 -10.63
N SER A 730 20.28 -27.86 -11.82
CA SER A 730 19.47 -28.86 -12.51
C SER A 730 20.34 -30.04 -12.93
N ASP A 731 20.09 -31.18 -12.30
CA ASP A 731 20.95 -32.38 -12.28
C ASP A 731 21.22 -32.99 -13.66
N THR A 732 20.37 -32.78 -14.67
CA THR A 732 20.64 -33.37 -16.00
C THR A 732 21.69 -32.61 -16.83
N THR A 733 22.08 -31.39 -16.45
CA THR A 733 22.93 -30.52 -17.29
C THR A 733 24.08 -29.81 -16.59
N ASP A 734 24.02 -29.65 -15.26
CA ASP A 734 24.93 -28.81 -14.50
C ASP A 734 25.90 -29.69 -13.69
N ALA A 735 27.19 -29.65 -14.03
CA ALA A 735 28.23 -30.30 -13.23
C ALA A 735 28.80 -29.33 -12.17
N ALA A 736 29.27 -29.87 -11.05
CA ALA A 736 30.03 -29.10 -10.08
C ALA A 736 31.42 -28.74 -10.62
N LYS A 737 32.04 -27.73 -9.99
CA LYS A 737 33.38 -27.26 -10.37
C LYS A 737 34.45 -28.35 -10.16
N PHE A 738 34.40 -29.04 -9.04
CA PHE A 738 35.39 -30.05 -8.64
C PHE A 738 34.83 -31.45 -8.89
N THR A 739 35.62 -32.32 -9.52
CA THR A 739 35.18 -33.60 -10.09
C THR A 739 35.96 -34.82 -9.57
N SER A 740 36.51 -34.76 -8.35
CA SER A 740 37.19 -35.91 -7.75
C SER A 740 36.49 -36.36 -6.47
N GLY A 741 36.53 -37.67 -6.17
CA GLY A 741 35.85 -38.22 -5.00
C GLY A 741 36.48 -37.77 -3.69
N LEU A 742 35.75 -37.89 -2.59
CA LEU A 742 36.31 -37.84 -1.24
C LEU A 742 36.83 -39.24 -0.86
N ASP A 743 37.71 -39.33 0.14
CA ASP A 743 38.36 -40.59 0.53
C ASP A 743 37.39 -41.74 0.84
N TRP A 744 36.14 -41.42 1.19
CA TRP A 744 35.08 -42.37 1.56
C TRP A 744 33.82 -42.26 0.68
N GLU A 745 33.86 -41.48 -0.40
CA GLU A 745 32.70 -41.18 -1.24
C GLU A 745 33.08 -41.06 -2.71
N SER A 746 32.22 -41.62 -3.56
CA SER A 746 32.40 -41.55 -5.01
C SER A 746 32.01 -40.16 -5.52
N ASN A 747 32.69 -39.70 -6.57
CA ASN A 747 32.24 -38.51 -7.28
C ASN A 747 31.04 -38.85 -8.19
N PHE A 748 29.93 -38.11 -8.06
CA PHE A 748 28.71 -38.32 -8.85
C PHE A 748 28.45 -37.25 -9.91
N ASN A 749 29.38 -36.31 -10.09
CA ASN A 749 29.28 -35.23 -11.05
C ASN A 749 28.95 -35.70 -12.48
N SER A 750 27.93 -35.11 -13.06
CA SER A 750 27.57 -35.28 -14.47
C SER A 750 27.14 -33.95 -15.09
N GLY A 751 27.33 -33.77 -16.40
CA GLY A 751 26.95 -32.53 -17.10
C GLY A 751 28.12 -31.56 -17.39
N THR A 752 27.81 -30.28 -17.59
CA THR A 752 28.81 -29.22 -17.88
C THR A 752 28.79 -28.17 -16.79
N TYR A 753 29.95 -27.83 -16.23
CA TYR A 753 30.06 -26.75 -15.26
C TYR A 753 29.70 -25.40 -15.90
N LYS A 754 28.72 -24.71 -15.31
CA LYS A 754 28.12 -23.47 -15.87
C LYS A 754 28.70 -22.18 -15.30
N GLY A 755 29.68 -22.27 -14.39
CA GLY A 755 30.24 -21.09 -13.73
C GLY A 755 29.35 -20.53 -12.62
N THR A 756 29.72 -19.35 -12.13
CA THR A 756 28.98 -18.60 -11.11
C THR A 756 27.67 -18.02 -11.68
N LYS A 757 26.56 -18.23 -10.98
CA LYS A 757 25.25 -17.64 -11.27
C LYS A 757 25.08 -16.36 -10.46
N ALA A 758 24.82 -15.24 -11.14
CA ALA A 758 24.45 -13.97 -10.50
C ALA A 758 22.92 -13.84 -10.44
N LEU A 759 22.38 -13.59 -9.26
CA LEU A 759 20.96 -13.52 -8.97
C LEU A 759 20.58 -12.11 -8.53
N ASN A 760 19.46 -11.62 -9.04
CA ASN A 760 18.87 -10.34 -8.66
C ASN A 760 17.68 -10.60 -7.72
N LEU A 761 17.94 -10.56 -6.42
CA LEU A 761 16.96 -10.77 -5.36
C LEU A 761 16.32 -9.44 -4.93
N ALA A 762 15.17 -9.52 -4.27
CA ALA A 762 14.59 -8.37 -3.57
C ALA A 762 15.54 -7.95 -2.43
N PRO A 763 15.82 -6.64 -2.22
CA PRO A 763 16.70 -6.18 -1.14
C PRO A 763 16.16 -6.47 0.26
N ASN A 764 17.05 -6.76 1.22
CA ASN A 764 16.72 -7.03 2.64
C ASN A 764 15.62 -8.09 2.85
N THR A 765 15.59 -9.10 1.99
CA THR A 765 14.53 -10.11 1.92
C THR A 765 15.07 -11.48 2.29
N SER A 766 14.27 -12.32 2.95
CA SER A 766 14.67 -13.67 3.37
C SER A 766 14.29 -14.72 2.32
N TYR A 767 15.19 -15.67 2.10
CA TYR A 767 15.02 -16.75 1.13
C TYR A 767 15.27 -18.12 1.75
N GLY A 768 14.46 -19.10 1.36
CA GLY A 768 14.62 -20.52 1.68
C GLY A 768 15.19 -21.30 0.50
N VAL A 769 15.75 -22.48 0.77
CA VAL A 769 16.22 -23.43 -0.25
C VAL A 769 15.27 -24.61 -0.33
N ILE A 770 14.95 -25.03 -1.55
CA ILE A 770 14.18 -26.23 -1.87
C ILE A 770 15.08 -27.20 -2.65
N GLN A 771 15.13 -28.45 -2.21
CA GLN A 771 15.83 -29.54 -2.86
C GLN A 771 14.79 -30.59 -3.25
N VAL A 772 14.83 -31.09 -4.49
CA VAL A 772 13.88 -32.09 -5.01
C VAL A 772 14.63 -33.36 -5.38
N PRO A 773 14.86 -34.27 -4.41
CA PRO A 773 15.54 -35.52 -4.68
C PRO A 773 14.83 -36.32 -5.77
N ASN A 774 15.60 -36.95 -6.65
CA ASN A 774 15.19 -37.75 -7.81
C ASN A 774 14.13 -37.08 -8.72
N GLY A 775 14.04 -35.75 -8.76
CA GLY A 775 13.00 -35.05 -9.49
C GLY A 775 13.33 -33.61 -9.84
N THR A 776 12.37 -32.91 -10.43
CA THR A 776 12.52 -31.50 -10.83
C THR A 776 11.56 -30.59 -10.09
N ILE A 777 11.87 -29.30 -9.99
CA ILE A 777 10.97 -28.29 -9.41
C ILE A 777 9.65 -28.25 -10.22
N ASN A 778 9.70 -28.46 -11.53
CA ASN A 778 8.51 -28.52 -12.37
C ASN A 778 7.61 -29.73 -12.07
N GLU A 779 8.18 -30.88 -11.69
CA GLU A 779 7.39 -32.02 -11.22
C GLU A 779 6.63 -31.69 -9.93
N VAL A 780 7.24 -30.92 -9.03
CA VAL A 780 6.62 -30.47 -7.78
C VAL A 780 5.49 -29.47 -8.04
N ILE A 781 5.65 -28.55 -9.00
CA ILE A 781 4.58 -27.64 -9.42
C ILE A 781 3.38 -28.44 -9.95
N ALA A 782 3.64 -29.49 -10.74
CA ALA A 782 2.59 -30.34 -11.30
C ALA A 782 1.91 -31.24 -10.24
N ASN A 783 2.64 -31.66 -9.21
CA ASN A 783 2.12 -32.46 -8.12
C ASN A 783 2.77 -32.08 -6.76
N PRO A 784 2.19 -31.13 -6.02
CA PRO A 784 2.77 -30.68 -4.75
C PRO A 784 2.67 -31.69 -3.60
N ALA A 785 1.87 -32.74 -3.77
CA ALA A 785 1.67 -33.81 -2.79
C ALA A 785 2.64 -35.00 -2.97
N ILE A 786 3.74 -34.81 -3.70
CA ILE A 786 4.75 -35.85 -3.90
C ILE A 786 5.24 -36.39 -2.55
N ASP A 787 5.14 -37.71 -2.39
CA ASP A 787 5.66 -38.49 -1.28
C ASP A 787 6.86 -39.35 -1.70
N GLY A 788 7.37 -40.18 -0.79
CA GLY A 788 8.49 -41.09 -1.07
C GLY A 788 9.80 -40.38 -1.42
N THR A 789 10.56 -40.94 -2.36
CA THR A 789 11.93 -40.52 -2.72
C THR A 789 12.01 -39.23 -3.56
N LYS A 790 10.86 -38.65 -3.92
CA LYS A 790 10.76 -37.37 -4.66
C LYS A 790 10.26 -36.20 -3.81
N ARG A 791 9.99 -36.43 -2.53
CA ARG A 791 9.46 -35.42 -1.64
C ARG A 791 10.46 -34.27 -1.48
N PRO A 792 10.06 -33.00 -1.68
CA PRO A 792 10.96 -31.88 -1.49
C PRO A 792 11.47 -31.74 -0.06
N LEU A 793 12.72 -31.33 0.06
CA LEU A 793 13.42 -31.01 1.30
C LEU A 793 13.65 -29.50 1.37
N PHE A 794 13.50 -28.92 2.57
CA PHE A 794 13.62 -27.48 2.77
C PHE A 794 14.74 -27.14 3.75
N SER A 795 15.40 -26.00 3.57
CA SER A 795 16.41 -25.54 4.51
C SER A 795 15.85 -25.10 5.88
N MET A 796 14.56 -24.76 5.95
CA MET A 796 13.87 -24.31 7.16
C MET A 796 13.35 -25.48 7.99
N LEU A 797 13.60 -25.46 9.30
CA LEU A 797 13.39 -26.57 10.22
C LEU A 797 11.91 -26.97 10.38
N ASP A 798 11.02 -25.98 10.47
CA ASP A 798 9.58 -26.21 10.68
C ASP A 798 8.86 -26.73 9.42
N ASN A 799 9.47 -26.57 8.24
CA ASN A 799 8.88 -26.96 6.95
C ASN A 799 9.20 -28.42 6.57
N ASN A 800 10.01 -29.10 7.39
CA ASN A 800 10.26 -30.53 7.28
C ASN A 800 9.42 -31.26 8.37
N PRO A 801 8.53 -32.22 8.03
CA PRO A 801 7.54 -32.84 8.95
C PRO A 801 8.07 -33.59 10.19
N SER A 802 9.37 -33.51 10.46
CA SER A 802 10.08 -34.17 11.56
C SER A 802 11.14 -33.31 12.22
N ARG A 803 11.20 -32.00 11.91
CA ARG A 803 12.20 -31.05 12.45
C ARG A 803 13.67 -31.41 12.12
N SER A 804 13.91 -31.89 10.90
CA SER A 804 15.26 -32.16 10.38
C SER A 804 15.86 -30.89 9.74
N PHE A 805 17.13 -30.57 10.02
CA PHE A 805 17.82 -29.36 9.57
C PHE A 805 18.91 -29.67 8.54
N GLN A 806 18.84 -29.19 7.30
CA GLN A 806 19.65 -29.75 6.19
C GLN A 806 20.53 -28.72 5.47
N MET A 807 20.89 -27.62 6.14
CA MET A 807 21.82 -26.63 5.62
C MET A 807 22.89 -26.29 6.66
N GLY A 808 24.14 -26.63 6.38
CA GLY A 808 25.28 -26.18 7.18
C GLY A 808 26.07 -25.07 6.50
N LYS A 809 26.85 -24.31 7.27
CA LYS A 809 27.75 -23.30 6.71
C LYS A 809 29.17 -23.36 7.25
N THR A 810 30.12 -22.90 6.42
CA THR A 810 31.49 -22.57 6.79
C THR A 810 31.83 -21.15 6.31
N ASN A 811 32.42 -20.33 7.19
CA ASN A 811 32.87 -18.99 6.85
C ASN A 811 34.24 -19.06 6.17
N VAL A 812 34.39 -18.44 5.00
CA VAL A 812 35.64 -18.48 4.21
C VAL A 812 36.27 -17.09 3.99
N GLY A 813 35.84 -16.09 4.77
CA GLY A 813 36.37 -14.72 4.70
C GLY A 813 35.81 -13.89 3.55
N ASN A 814 36.15 -12.59 3.49
CA ASN A 814 35.73 -11.65 2.42
C ASN A 814 34.22 -11.61 2.12
N GLY A 815 33.37 -11.83 3.12
CA GLY A 815 31.91 -11.84 2.95
C GLY A 815 31.37 -13.03 2.12
N SER A 816 32.19 -14.07 1.91
CA SER A 816 31.79 -15.31 1.23
C SER A 816 31.53 -16.43 2.23
N PHE A 817 30.60 -17.32 1.89
CA PHE A 817 30.23 -18.50 2.67
C PHE A 817 30.28 -19.74 1.80
N VAL A 818 30.64 -20.88 2.40
CA VAL A 818 30.37 -22.20 1.84
C VAL A 818 29.12 -22.74 2.51
N VAL A 819 28.12 -23.07 1.70
CA VAL A 819 26.85 -23.67 2.11
C VAL A 819 26.86 -25.12 1.68
N SER A 820 26.53 -25.99 2.61
CA SER A 820 26.52 -27.43 2.40
C SER A 820 25.16 -28.00 2.75
N LEU A 821 24.66 -28.89 1.89
CA LEU A 821 23.34 -29.51 2.03
C LEU A 821 23.48 -31.03 2.15
N GLU A 822 22.52 -31.61 2.84
CA GLU A 822 22.29 -33.06 2.93
C GLU A 822 21.21 -33.47 1.94
N ASP A 823 21.37 -34.61 1.26
CA ASP A 823 20.38 -35.14 0.31
C ASP A 823 19.28 -35.99 0.95
N GLN A 824 19.50 -36.44 2.18
CA GLN A 824 18.55 -37.24 2.94
C GLN A 824 18.06 -36.55 4.20
N ARG A 825 16.86 -36.94 4.64
CA ARG A 825 16.28 -36.50 5.91
C ARG A 825 17.14 -36.92 7.10
N LEU A 826 17.40 -35.99 8.02
CA LEU A 826 18.20 -36.26 9.23
C LEU A 826 17.57 -37.27 10.19
N ASP A 827 16.25 -37.42 10.16
CA ASP A 827 15.50 -38.43 10.91
C ASP A 827 15.41 -39.79 10.18
N GLY A 828 16.01 -39.89 8.99
CA GLY A 828 16.07 -41.08 8.14
C GLY A 828 17.47 -41.70 8.06
N ALA A 829 17.90 -42.06 6.85
CA ALA A 829 19.17 -42.75 6.60
C ALA A 829 20.34 -41.81 6.24
N SER A 830 20.19 -40.50 6.46
CA SER A 830 21.28 -39.51 6.34
C SER A 830 22.47 -39.92 7.21
N ASP A 831 23.67 -39.88 6.63
CA ASP A 831 24.95 -40.10 7.30
C ASP A 831 25.63 -38.81 7.79
N ARG A 832 24.98 -37.66 7.55
CA ARG A 832 25.26 -36.36 8.19
C ARG A 832 26.65 -35.81 7.88
N ASP A 833 27.13 -35.98 6.66
CA ASP A 833 28.43 -35.50 6.20
C ASP A 833 28.37 -34.15 5.45
N TYR A 834 27.20 -33.70 5.01
CA TYR A 834 26.92 -32.40 4.40
C TYR A 834 27.89 -32.13 3.24
N ASN A 835 28.09 -33.13 2.38
CA ASN A 835 28.93 -33.04 1.18
C ASN A 835 28.15 -33.34 -0.10
N ASP A 836 26.87 -33.69 0.01
CA ASP A 836 26.04 -34.04 -1.15
C ASP A 836 25.97 -32.89 -2.15
N ILE A 837 25.74 -31.67 -1.64
CA ILE A 837 25.68 -30.47 -2.48
C ILE A 837 26.39 -29.33 -1.76
N ILE A 838 27.47 -28.83 -2.36
CA ILE A 838 28.25 -27.72 -1.80
C ILE A 838 28.23 -26.53 -2.75
N PHE A 839 27.71 -25.40 -2.25
CA PHE A 839 27.72 -24.11 -2.94
C PHE A 839 28.65 -23.12 -2.27
N ARG A 840 29.26 -22.27 -3.07
CA ARG A 840 29.79 -20.99 -2.61
C ARG A 840 28.75 -19.90 -2.83
N VAL A 841 28.54 -19.09 -1.80
CA VAL A 841 27.64 -17.94 -1.82
C VAL A 841 28.42 -16.67 -1.50
N LYS A 842 28.27 -15.64 -2.34
CA LYS A 842 28.96 -14.34 -2.22
C LYS A 842 27.99 -13.19 -2.52
N GLY A 843 28.18 -12.07 -1.84
CA GLY A 843 27.35 -10.87 -1.99
C GLY A 843 27.21 -10.16 -0.65
N ASP A 844 26.32 -9.17 -0.57
CA ASP A 844 25.97 -8.53 0.70
C ASP A 844 24.90 -9.32 1.48
N ALA A 845 24.84 -10.64 1.27
CA ALA A 845 23.91 -11.54 1.93
C ALA A 845 24.43 -12.04 3.28
N SER A 846 23.50 -12.41 4.15
CA SER A 846 23.78 -13.12 5.40
C SER A 846 23.08 -14.47 5.40
N ILE A 847 23.69 -15.45 6.07
CA ILE A 847 23.18 -16.82 6.13
C ILE A 847 22.94 -17.19 7.59
N ALA A 848 21.69 -17.46 7.93
CA ALA A 848 21.26 -17.90 9.25
C ALA A 848 21.24 -19.43 9.36
N ALA A 849 22.36 -20.08 9.02
CA ALA A 849 22.57 -21.52 9.21
C ALA A 849 23.54 -21.80 10.37
N ASP A 850 23.39 -22.96 11.01
CA ASP A 850 24.35 -23.47 11.99
C ASP A 850 25.69 -23.81 11.31
N THR A 851 26.80 -23.69 12.05
CA THR A 851 28.12 -24.05 11.51
C THR A 851 28.21 -25.55 11.29
N LEU A 852 29.01 -25.97 10.31
CA LEU A 852 29.23 -27.39 10.04
C LEU A 852 29.70 -28.18 11.28
N ASP A 853 30.46 -27.55 12.18
CA ASP A 853 30.89 -28.16 13.45
C ASP A 853 29.73 -28.58 14.38
N ARG A 854 28.53 -28.00 14.20
CA ARG A 854 27.34 -28.32 15.01
C ARG A 854 26.44 -29.37 14.39
N VAL A 855 26.46 -29.50 13.07
CA VAL A 855 25.46 -30.29 12.33
C VAL A 855 26.06 -31.54 11.69
N MET A 856 27.33 -31.48 11.29
CA MET A 856 28.03 -32.59 10.65
C MET A 856 28.49 -33.64 11.66
N ALA A 857 28.48 -34.91 11.27
CA ALA A 857 29.06 -36.00 12.05
C ALA A 857 30.59 -35.86 12.13
N ALA A 858 31.15 -35.96 13.34
CA ALA A 858 32.56 -35.66 13.58
C ALA A 858 33.55 -36.55 12.80
N ASN A 859 33.16 -37.77 12.41
CA ASN A 859 33.98 -38.71 11.63
C ASN A 859 33.79 -38.58 10.11
N LYS A 860 33.01 -37.59 9.67
CA LYS A 860 32.65 -37.35 8.27
C LYS A 860 33.08 -35.96 7.79
N ASP A 861 34.01 -35.34 8.50
CA ASP A 861 34.48 -33.99 8.20
C ASP A 861 35.30 -33.91 6.91
N TRP A 862 34.61 -33.74 5.78
CA TRP A 862 35.20 -33.63 4.46
C TRP A 862 36.17 -32.46 4.34
N ARG A 863 36.05 -31.41 5.18
CA ARG A 863 36.95 -30.24 5.16
C ARG A 863 38.41 -30.61 5.49
N SER A 864 38.61 -31.76 6.11
CA SER A 864 39.95 -32.27 6.46
C SER A 864 40.65 -33.04 5.34
N THR A 865 39.91 -33.46 4.31
CA THR A 865 40.46 -34.14 3.11
C THR A 865 41.19 -33.15 2.21
N ASP A 866 42.01 -33.66 1.29
CA ASP A 866 42.73 -32.79 0.36
C ASP A 866 41.79 -32.07 -0.61
N MET A 867 40.72 -32.74 -1.05
CA MET A 867 39.65 -32.11 -1.84
C MET A 867 38.92 -31.03 -1.02
N GLY A 868 38.58 -31.31 0.24
CA GLY A 868 37.91 -30.35 1.11
C GLY A 868 38.75 -29.09 1.35
N LYS A 869 40.06 -29.25 1.58
CA LYS A 869 41.00 -28.12 1.68
C LYS A 869 41.02 -27.31 0.38
N ALA A 870 41.10 -27.97 -0.77
CA ALA A 870 41.10 -27.31 -2.07
C ALA A 870 39.81 -26.49 -2.31
N LEU A 871 38.65 -27.05 -1.92
CA LEU A 871 37.36 -26.37 -2.01
C LEU A 871 37.33 -25.11 -1.14
N ILE A 872 37.75 -25.23 0.13
CA ILE A 872 37.77 -24.10 1.07
C ILE A 872 38.78 -23.02 0.64
N ASP A 873 39.95 -23.42 0.17
CA ASP A 873 40.97 -22.49 -0.34
C ASP A 873 40.46 -21.74 -1.57
N TYR A 874 39.82 -22.44 -2.51
CA TYR A 874 39.18 -21.82 -3.68
C TYR A 874 38.09 -20.83 -3.27
N ALA A 875 37.20 -21.22 -2.34
CA ALA A 875 36.11 -20.38 -1.89
C ALA A 875 36.61 -19.12 -1.16
N SER A 876 37.77 -19.22 -0.50
CA SER A 876 38.44 -18.12 0.20
C SER A 876 39.17 -17.17 -0.76
N ASN A 877 39.82 -17.69 -1.81
CA ASN A 877 40.64 -16.89 -2.74
C ASN A 877 40.61 -17.43 -4.20
N PRO A 878 39.54 -17.16 -4.96
CA PRO A 878 39.35 -17.70 -6.31
C PRO A 878 40.34 -17.17 -7.35
N THR A 879 40.94 -15.99 -7.11
CA THR A 879 41.94 -15.35 -7.98
C THR A 879 43.32 -16.02 -7.93
N ALA A 880 43.60 -16.85 -6.93
CA ALA A 880 44.80 -17.69 -6.92
C ALA A 880 44.67 -18.93 -7.83
N ALA A 881 43.44 -19.29 -8.22
CA ALA A 881 43.11 -20.49 -9.01
C ALA A 881 42.77 -20.20 -10.49
N THR A 882 43.00 -18.97 -10.97
CA THR A 882 42.64 -18.57 -12.33
C THR A 882 43.67 -19.05 -13.35
N THR A 883 43.56 -20.30 -13.79
CA THR A 883 43.59 -20.71 -15.22
C THR A 883 43.42 -22.21 -15.45
N THR A 884 43.38 -23.06 -14.41
CA THR A 884 43.47 -24.51 -14.62
C THR A 884 42.17 -25.26 -14.39
N GLN A 885 41.69 -25.97 -15.41
CA GLN A 885 40.78 -27.09 -15.19
C GLN A 885 41.55 -28.14 -14.36
N SER A 886 40.95 -28.67 -13.30
CA SER A 886 41.66 -29.59 -12.38
C SER A 886 41.20 -31.03 -12.61
N ILE A 887 42.15 -31.94 -12.79
CA ILE A 887 41.98 -33.38 -12.95
C ILE A 887 42.68 -34.03 -11.74
N PHE A 888 41.98 -34.84 -10.95
CA PHE A 888 42.62 -35.63 -9.90
C PHE A 888 42.27 -37.11 -10.05
N GLY A 889 43.27 -37.98 -9.92
CA GLY A 889 43.13 -39.42 -9.78
C GLY A 889 42.79 -39.82 -8.35
N PHE A 890 42.76 -41.13 -8.13
CA PHE A 890 42.27 -41.77 -6.92
C PHE A 890 43.44 -42.37 -6.11
N SER A 891 43.15 -43.39 -5.32
CA SER A 891 44.15 -44.15 -4.55
C SER A 891 44.65 -45.43 -5.26
N TRP A 892 44.38 -45.53 -6.56
CA TRP A 892 44.76 -46.66 -7.42
C TRP A 892 45.70 -46.19 -8.52
N SER A 893 46.34 -47.14 -9.23
CA SER A 893 47.07 -46.81 -10.46
C SER A 893 46.15 -46.31 -11.56
N ASP A 894 46.27 -45.03 -11.88
CA ASP A 894 45.43 -44.31 -12.83
C ASP A 894 46.17 -43.95 -14.13
N THR A 895 45.40 -43.64 -15.18
CA THR A 895 45.91 -43.00 -16.40
C THR A 895 45.11 -41.73 -16.65
N LEU A 896 45.75 -40.59 -16.40
CA LEU A 896 45.15 -39.26 -16.46
C LEU A 896 45.65 -38.52 -17.70
N GLN A 897 44.72 -37.99 -18.49
CA GLN A 897 45.03 -37.26 -19.71
C GLN A 897 44.32 -35.90 -19.71
N GLY A 898 45.10 -34.82 -19.74
CA GLY A 898 44.64 -33.46 -19.91
C GLY A 898 44.33 -33.11 -21.36
N THR A 899 44.05 -31.83 -21.61
CA THR A 899 43.53 -31.36 -22.89
C THR A 899 44.51 -30.43 -23.62
N ASN A 900 43.99 -29.45 -24.36
CA ASN A 900 44.80 -28.39 -24.94
C ASN A 900 44.78 -27.11 -24.08
N ALA A 901 44.01 -27.08 -22.98
CA ALA A 901 44.00 -25.96 -22.04
C ALA A 901 45.07 -26.18 -20.97
N SER A 902 45.45 -25.14 -20.23
CA SER A 902 46.30 -25.32 -19.05
C SER A 902 45.47 -25.96 -17.95
N GLU A 903 46.00 -27.02 -17.33
CA GLU A 903 45.34 -27.80 -16.30
C GLU A 903 46.22 -28.04 -15.06
N PHE A 904 45.57 -28.43 -13.97
CA PHE A 904 46.22 -28.98 -12.78
C PHE A 904 45.85 -30.45 -12.71
N ILE A 905 46.83 -31.35 -12.83
CA ILE A 905 46.62 -32.79 -12.85
C ILE A 905 47.33 -33.42 -11.66
N SER A 906 46.61 -34.13 -10.81
CA SER A 906 47.17 -34.87 -9.67
C SER A 906 46.87 -36.36 -9.79
N GLY A 907 47.87 -37.24 -9.72
CA GLY A 907 47.72 -38.70 -9.77
C GLY A 907 47.01 -39.25 -8.52
N GLY A 908 47.45 -38.82 -7.34
CA GLY A 908 46.82 -39.21 -6.09
C GLY A 908 47.68 -40.24 -5.36
N ALA A 909 47.16 -41.43 -5.07
CA ALA A 909 47.98 -42.53 -4.58
C ALA A 909 47.91 -43.69 -5.57
N GLY A 910 48.99 -44.46 -5.71
CA GLY A 910 49.10 -45.47 -6.76
C GLY A 910 50.27 -45.19 -7.69
N ASN A 911 50.51 -46.08 -8.65
CA ASN A 911 51.51 -45.83 -9.70
C ASN A 911 50.78 -45.32 -10.94
N ASP A 912 50.86 -44.03 -11.21
CA ASP A 912 50.00 -43.34 -12.15
C ASP A 912 50.70 -43.04 -13.49
N ILE A 913 49.93 -42.80 -14.53
CA ILE A 913 50.41 -42.28 -15.82
C ILE A 913 49.73 -40.92 -16.06
N LEU A 914 50.52 -39.83 -16.05
CA LEU A 914 50.02 -38.47 -16.25
C LEU A 914 50.46 -37.94 -17.62
N ILE A 915 49.49 -37.53 -18.44
CA ILE A 915 49.68 -36.91 -19.76
C ILE A 915 49.06 -35.51 -19.70
N GLY A 916 49.88 -34.45 -19.65
CA GLY A 916 49.41 -33.05 -19.60
C GLY A 916 48.60 -32.66 -20.84
N GLY A 917 49.20 -32.83 -22.01
CA GLY A 917 48.60 -32.41 -23.27
C GLY A 917 49.30 -31.17 -23.81
N ARG A 918 48.60 -30.31 -24.56
CA ARG A 918 49.24 -29.14 -25.23
C ARG A 918 49.23 -27.86 -24.37
N GLY A 919 48.55 -27.89 -23.22
CA GLY A 919 48.55 -26.82 -22.25
C GLY A 919 49.90 -26.63 -21.57
N ASN A 920 50.04 -25.55 -20.80
CA ASN A 920 51.11 -25.49 -19.79
C ASN A 920 50.50 -26.00 -18.49
N ASP A 921 50.79 -27.26 -18.15
CA ASP A 921 50.10 -27.96 -17.07
C ASP A 921 50.93 -28.01 -15.80
N ILE A 922 50.24 -28.14 -14.66
CA ILE A 922 50.83 -28.42 -13.36
C ILE A 922 50.52 -29.87 -13.02
N LEU A 923 51.55 -30.71 -12.98
CA LEU A 923 51.44 -32.15 -12.75
C LEU A 923 51.95 -32.51 -11.34
N VAL A 924 51.18 -33.32 -10.62
CA VAL A 924 51.49 -33.85 -9.29
C VAL A 924 51.31 -35.36 -9.35
N GLY A 925 52.36 -36.16 -9.21
CA GLY A 925 52.24 -37.63 -9.22
C GLY A 925 51.47 -38.13 -7.99
N GLY A 926 51.85 -37.63 -6.82
CA GLY A 926 51.33 -38.03 -5.54
C GLY A 926 52.17 -39.13 -4.92
N SER A 927 51.53 -40.15 -4.34
CA SER A 927 52.22 -41.23 -3.64
C SER A 927 52.27 -42.52 -4.46
N GLY A 928 53.46 -42.93 -4.85
CA GLY A 928 53.71 -44.16 -5.59
C GLY A 928 54.88 -43.96 -6.56
N ASN A 929 54.94 -44.77 -7.61
CA ASN A 929 55.94 -44.65 -8.67
C ASN A 929 55.23 -44.22 -9.96
N ASP A 930 55.28 -42.93 -10.27
CA ASP A 930 54.45 -42.33 -11.30
C ASP A 930 55.20 -42.15 -12.63
N THR A 931 54.46 -42.08 -13.73
CA THR A 931 54.99 -41.91 -15.08
C THR A 931 54.42 -40.65 -15.72
N PHE A 932 55.25 -39.63 -15.87
CA PHE A 932 54.92 -38.41 -16.60
C PHE A 932 55.21 -38.63 -18.08
N GLN A 933 54.16 -38.80 -18.89
CA GLN A 933 54.28 -39.23 -20.28
C GLN A 933 54.06 -38.08 -21.26
N PHE A 934 55.06 -37.87 -22.13
CA PHE A 934 55.01 -36.91 -23.22
C PHE A 934 54.99 -37.65 -24.56
N ASN A 935 53.96 -37.42 -25.36
CA ASN A 935 53.73 -38.07 -26.63
C ASN A 935 54.26 -37.26 -27.82
N ASN A 936 54.45 -35.95 -27.67
CA ASN A 936 54.85 -35.06 -28.77
C ASN A 936 55.63 -33.84 -28.26
N VAL A 937 56.49 -33.27 -29.10
CA VAL A 937 57.20 -32.01 -28.80
C VAL A 937 56.29 -30.79 -28.65
N ASN A 938 55.03 -30.86 -29.09
CA ASN A 938 54.04 -29.79 -28.92
C ASN A 938 53.29 -29.81 -27.58
N GLU A 939 53.64 -30.75 -26.68
CA GLU A 939 53.20 -30.86 -25.28
C GLU A 939 54.23 -30.19 -24.35
N ALA A 940 54.86 -29.12 -24.83
CA ALA A 940 55.97 -28.47 -24.15
C ALA A 940 55.48 -27.30 -23.30
N GLY A 941 55.85 -27.27 -22.02
CA GLY A 941 55.49 -26.16 -21.11
C GLY A 941 55.17 -26.57 -19.68
N ASP A 942 55.09 -27.87 -19.39
CA ASP A 942 54.56 -28.39 -18.13
C ASP A 942 55.50 -28.19 -16.94
N THR A 943 54.93 -28.28 -15.74
CA THR A 943 55.66 -28.28 -14.46
C THR A 943 55.24 -29.46 -13.59
N ILE A 944 56.19 -30.30 -13.19
CA ILE A 944 55.98 -31.39 -12.23
C ILE A 944 56.38 -30.91 -10.83
N LEU A 945 55.48 -31.01 -9.84
CA LEU A 945 55.70 -30.43 -8.51
C LEU A 945 56.35 -31.37 -7.48
N ASP A 946 56.17 -32.68 -7.60
CA ASP A 946 56.47 -33.64 -6.53
C ASP A 946 57.25 -34.89 -7.00
N PHE A 947 58.05 -34.72 -8.06
CA PHE A 947 58.85 -35.81 -8.63
C PHE A 947 59.74 -36.50 -7.57
N ALA A 948 59.48 -37.78 -7.33
CA ALA A 948 60.06 -38.57 -6.25
C ALA A 948 60.91 -39.75 -6.77
N THR A 949 61.51 -40.49 -5.83
CA THR A 949 62.30 -41.69 -6.17
C THR A 949 61.37 -42.82 -6.56
N GLY A 950 61.43 -43.25 -7.83
CA GLY A 950 60.55 -44.27 -8.39
C GLY A 950 59.78 -43.76 -9.60
N ASP A 951 59.57 -42.45 -9.67
CA ASP A 951 58.91 -41.80 -10.79
C ASP A 951 59.77 -41.81 -12.05
N THR A 952 59.10 -41.74 -13.19
CA THR A 952 59.73 -41.72 -14.50
C THR A 952 59.14 -40.65 -15.42
N ILE A 953 59.96 -40.13 -16.34
CA ILE A 953 59.49 -39.29 -17.45
C ILE A 953 59.66 -40.07 -18.74
N ASN A 954 58.55 -40.33 -19.45
CA ASN A 954 58.53 -41.12 -20.67
C ASN A 954 58.54 -40.23 -21.92
N LEU A 955 59.63 -40.31 -22.68
CA LEU A 955 59.91 -39.49 -23.86
C LEU A 955 59.83 -40.28 -25.18
N ARG A 956 59.39 -41.54 -25.16
CA ARG A 956 59.33 -42.39 -26.37
C ARG A 956 58.46 -41.78 -27.47
N GLY A 957 57.33 -41.19 -27.08
CA GLY A 957 56.44 -40.51 -28.02
C GLY A 957 57.09 -39.26 -28.60
N VAL A 958 57.73 -38.44 -27.77
CA VAL A 958 58.49 -37.26 -28.21
C VAL A 958 59.53 -37.62 -29.27
N PHE A 959 60.38 -38.62 -29.03
CA PHE A 959 61.42 -39.05 -29.98
C PHE A 959 60.84 -39.63 -31.27
N SER A 960 59.73 -40.35 -31.18
CA SER A 960 58.98 -40.82 -32.34
C SER A 960 58.42 -39.64 -33.16
N SER A 961 57.87 -38.61 -32.52
CA SER A 961 57.24 -37.46 -33.18
C SER A 961 58.19 -36.64 -34.04
N ILE A 962 59.49 -36.65 -33.72
CA ILE A 962 60.54 -35.95 -34.48
C ILE A 962 61.33 -36.86 -35.42
N ASN A 963 60.95 -38.15 -35.54
CA ASN A 963 61.66 -39.18 -36.29
C ASN A 963 63.11 -39.42 -35.85
N TYR A 964 63.43 -39.25 -34.57
CA TYR A 964 64.75 -39.59 -34.05
C TYR A 964 64.94 -41.11 -33.98
N ARG A 965 66.11 -41.60 -34.41
CA ARG A 965 66.48 -43.03 -34.45
C ARG A 965 67.88 -43.31 -33.90
N GLY A 966 68.53 -42.29 -33.33
CA GLY A 966 69.84 -42.44 -32.71
C GLY A 966 69.75 -43.16 -31.36
N THR A 967 70.90 -43.60 -30.85
CA THR A 967 71.00 -44.35 -29.59
C THR A 967 71.47 -43.49 -28.42
N ASN A 968 71.78 -42.21 -28.64
CA ASN A 968 72.25 -41.30 -27.60
C ASN A 968 71.74 -39.87 -27.85
N ALA A 969 70.51 -39.61 -27.39
CA ALA A 969 69.81 -38.33 -27.61
C ALA A 969 70.57 -37.13 -27.04
N ILE A 970 71.38 -37.32 -25.99
CA ILE A 970 72.18 -36.24 -25.39
C ILE A 970 73.37 -35.91 -26.29
N ALA A 971 74.11 -36.92 -26.75
CA ALA A 971 75.25 -36.72 -27.64
C ALA A 971 74.83 -36.16 -29.01
N ASP A 972 73.65 -36.52 -29.47
CA ASP A 972 73.06 -36.06 -30.73
C ASP A 972 72.38 -34.69 -30.61
N GLY A 973 72.38 -34.07 -29.42
CA GLY A 973 71.78 -32.75 -29.18
C GLY A 973 70.24 -32.73 -29.17
N ILE A 974 69.60 -33.90 -29.14
CA ILE A 974 68.14 -34.07 -29.11
C ILE A 974 67.56 -33.84 -27.72
N LEU A 975 68.31 -34.13 -26.66
CA LEU A 975 67.89 -34.00 -25.28
C LEU A 975 68.95 -33.23 -24.48
N GLN A 976 68.54 -32.18 -23.77
CA GLN A 976 69.40 -31.41 -22.88
C GLN A 976 68.70 -31.18 -21.54
N PHE A 977 69.50 -30.91 -20.50
CA PHE A 977 69.00 -30.55 -19.18
C PHE A 977 69.60 -29.23 -18.74
N GLN A 978 68.78 -28.38 -18.15
CA GLN A 978 69.21 -27.13 -17.55
C GLN A 978 68.82 -27.10 -16.07
N GLN A 979 69.80 -26.90 -15.19
CA GLN A 979 69.54 -26.65 -13.78
C GLN A 979 69.14 -25.18 -13.57
N LEU A 980 68.00 -24.94 -12.95
CA LEU A 980 67.50 -23.61 -12.56
C LEU A 980 67.17 -23.62 -11.07
N GLY A 981 68.09 -23.12 -10.24
CA GLY A 981 67.94 -23.21 -8.78
C GLY A 981 67.88 -24.68 -8.34
N THR A 982 66.83 -25.05 -7.60
CA THR A 982 66.54 -26.43 -7.19
C THR A 982 65.83 -27.26 -8.26
N ASN A 983 65.46 -26.66 -9.39
CA ASN A 983 64.63 -27.29 -10.43
C ASN A 983 65.46 -27.74 -11.64
N THR A 984 64.98 -28.77 -12.33
CA THR A 984 65.58 -29.24 -13.59
C THR A 984 64.61 -29.03 -14.73
N VAL A 985 65.04 -28.32 -15.78
CA VAL A 985 64.30 -28.20 -17.04
C VAL A 985 64.79 -29.28 -18.00
N VAL A 986 63.86 -30.09 -18.50
CA VAL A 986 64.11 -31.06 -19.57
C VAL A 986 63.82 -30.38 -20.90
N GLN A 987 64.83 -30.29 -21.76
CA GLN A 987 64.73 -29.66 -23.07
C GLN A 987 64.87 -30.70 -24.18
N VAL A 988 63.96 -30.67 -25.15
CA VAL A 988 63.96 -31.61 -26.28
C VAL A 988 64.00 -30.87 -27.60
N SER A 989 64.63 -31.46 -28.62
CA SER A 989 64.66 -30.87 -29.94
C SER A 989 63.34 -31.09 -30.67
N THR A 990 62.87 -30.05 -31.37
CA THR A 990 61.67 -30.10 -32.22
C THR A 990 61.90 -30.81 -33.57
N ASN A 991 63.13 -31.24 -33.86
CA ASN A 991 63.48 -32.01 -35.06
C ASN A 991 64.62 -33.00 -34.79
N ALA A 992 64.86 -33.94 -35.71
CA ALA A 992 65.94 -34.93 -35.58
C ALA A 992 67.37 -34.38 -35.80
N LEU A 993 67.54 -33.07 -36.03
CA LEU A 993 68.85 -32.44 -36.26
C LEU A 993 69.47 -31.85 -34.98
N GLY A 994 68.72 -31.78 -33.87
CA GLY A 994 69.24 -31.29 -32.59
C GLY A 994 69.53 -29.78 -32.54
N ASN A 995 69.01 -29.01 -33.50
CA ASN A 995 69.36 -27.58 -33.67
C ASN A 995 68.27 -26.61 -33.20
N ASN A 996 67.15 -27.10 -32.66
CA ASN A 996 66.06 -26.27 -32.15
C ASN A 996 65.43 -26.92 -30.91
N LEU A 997 65.74 -26.41 -29.72
CA LEU A 997 65.30 -26.96 -28.42
C LEU A 997 64.11 -26.18 -27.86
N VAL A 998 63.18 -26.91 -27.23
CA VAL A 998 62.07 -26.36 -26.44
C VAL A 998 62.11 -26.91 -25.02
N ASN A 999 61.60 -26.14 -24.06
CA ASN A 999 61.42 -26.60 -22.68
C ASN A 999 60.20 -27.52 -22.64
N LEU A 1000 60.44 -28.83 -22.55
CA LEU A 1000 59.36 -29.80 -22.49
C LEU A 1000 58.66 -29.74 -21.14
N VAL A 1001 59.43 -29.89 -20.06
CA VAL A 1001 58.89 -29.92 -18.70
C VAL A 1001 59.91 -29.37 -17.70
N THR A 1002 59.42 -28.67 -16.68
CA THR A 1002 60.18 -28.25 -15.52
C THR A 1002 59.87 -29.17 -14.34
N VAL A 1003 60.88 -29.85 -13.81
CA VAL A 1003 60.76 -30.71 -12.64
C VAL A 1003 61.18 -29.93 -11.41
N ASN A 1004 60.24 -29.71 -10.50
CA ASN A 1004 60.45 -28.91 -9.30
C ASN A 1004 61.28 -29.68 -8.27
N ASN A 1005 62.17 -28.99 -7.58
CA ASN A 1005 62.98 -29.49 -6.46
C ASN A 1005 63.78 -30.78 -6.71
N THR A 1006 64.07 -31.10 -7.96
CA THR A 1006 64.87 -32.27 -8.35
C THR A 1006 66.07 -31.84 -9.18
N GLY A 1007 67.27 -32.28 -8.80
CA GLY A 1007 68.50 -32.00 -9.56
C GLY A 1007 68.65 -32.87 -10.81
N ILE A 1008 69.50 -32.44 -11.75
CA ILE A 1008 69.67 -33.10 -13.07
C ILE A 1008 69.87 -34.61 -12.97
N ALA A 1009 70.70 -35.10 -12.04
CA ALA A 1009 70.97 -36.52 -11.89
C ALA A 1009 69.73 -37.33 -11.46
N GLY A 1010 68.81 -36.72 -10.69
CA GLY A 1010 67.55 -37.35 -10.30
C GLY A 1010 66.60 -37.50 -11.48
N VAL A 1011 66.56 -36.49 -12.37
CA VAL A 1011 65.71 -36.54 -13.56
C VAL A 1011 66.30 -37.42 -14.66
N SER A 1012 67.61 -37.29 -14.95
CA SER A 1012 68.24 -38.00 -16.07
C SER A 1012 68.31 -39.51 -15.88
N ASN A 1013 68.34 -39.99 -14.63
CA ASN A 1013 68.32 -41.41 -14.29
C ASN A 1013 66.92 -42.03 -14.35
N SER A 1014 65.88 -41.19 -14.40
CA SER A 1014 64.47 -41.59 -14.40
C SER A 1014 63.79 -41.37 -15.76
N LEU A 1015 64.56 -41.16 -16.82
CA LEU A 1015 64.01 -41.05 -18.17
C LEU A 1015 63.77 -42.42 -18.79
N VAL A 1016 62.64 -42.55 -19.45
CA VAL A 1016 62.25 -43.70 -20.25
C VAL A 1016 62.20 -43.26 -21.71
N PHE A 1017 63.10 -43.77 -22.53
CA PHE A 1017 63.16 -43.50 -23.97
C PHE A 1017 63.37 -44.76 -24.80
#